data_AF-A0A1S4C4Q4-F1
#
_entry.id   AF-A0A1S4C4Q4-F1
#
_cell.length_a   1.000
_cell.length_b   1.000
_cell.length_c   1.000
_cell.angle_alpha   90.00
_cell.angle_beta   90.00
_cell.angle_gamma   90.00
#
_symmetry.space_group_name_H-M   'P 1'
#
loop_
_entity.id
_entity.type
_entity.pdbx_description
1 polymer ?
#
loop_
_entity_poly.entity_id
_entity_poly.type
_entity_poly.pdbx_seq_one_letter_code
_entity_poly.pdbx_strand_id
1 'polypeptide(L)'
;MFSKAPVNGNEDVLGALSLVLYTLILIPLVKYVLIVLWANDDGEGGTFALYSLLCRHAKVNLLPNQLPSDARISGFRLKVPSPELERSLRIKERLEASLTLKKLLLMLVLAGTAMVIADGVVTPAMSVMSAVGGLRVGVSGIKQDQVVMISVAFLVILFSVQKYGTSKVGLFVGPALFIWFCSLGGIGIYNLINYDSRVWRAFNPVHIYYYFKRNPTKAWYSLGGCLLCATGSEAMFADLCYFSVRSVQLTFVFLVLPCLLLGYLGQAAYLMENHADTTQAFFSSVPSGAFWPVFLIANVAALIASRAMTTATFSCIKQSTALGCFPRLKIIHTSRKFMGQIYIPVMNWFLLALSLVMVCSISSIYEIGNAYGIAELGVMMMTTILVTIVMLLIWQINIIVVLSFVVIFLGLELMFFSSVLWSVGDGSWIILVFAVVLFFVMYIWNYGSKLKYETEVKQKMSMDLLRELGPNLGTIRAPGIGLLYNELAKGIPAIFGHFLTTLPAVHSMIIFVCIKYIPVPVVPQNERFLFRRVCPRSYHIFRCVARYGYKDVRKENHQMFEQLLIESLEKFIRRDAQERSLESDGNGESDSEEEHAFSRVLVAPNGSVYSLGVPLLADFRDTGKAVMEESTSEELKAGPSSESLLSNADQSFEKELSFLRKAKESGVVYLLGHGNIRARKSSWFIKKLFINYFYAFLRKNCRREIASLSVPHSHLMQVGMTYMV
;
A
#
# COMPACT_ATOMS: atom_id res chain seq x y z
N MET A 1 -29.06 17.78 0.57
CA MET A 1 -30.19 17.01 -0.01
C MET A 1 -31.29 17.94 -0.54
N PHE A 2 -31.86 18.82 0.29
CA PHE A 2 -33.06 19.61 -0.06
C PHE A 2 -32.83 20.93 -0.82
N SER A 3 -31.58 21.33 -1.09
CA SER A 3 -31.29 22.61 -1.77
C SER A 3 -31.67 22.59 -3.26
N LYS A 4 -31.55 21.44 -3.95
CA LYS A 4 -31.91 21.29 -5.37
C LYS A 4 -33.34 20.76 -5.59
N ALA A 5 -33.92 20.15 -4.56
CA ALA A 5 -35.29 19.65 -4.54
C ALA A 5 -35.98 20.20 -3.28
N PRO A 6 -36.63 21.38 -3.36
CA PRO A 6 -37.28 21.98 -2.20
C PRO A 6 -38.41 21.08 -1.70
N VAL A 7 -38.54 21.01 -0.38
CA VAL A 7 -39.61 20.27 0.31
C VAL A 7 -40.92 21.02 0.08
N ASN A 8 -41.86 20.41 -0.64
CA ASN A 8 -43.19 21.00 -0.86
C ASN A 8 -44.25 20.44 0.11
N GLY A 9 -43.92 19.43 0.90
CA GLY A 9 -44.78 18.90 1.96
C GLY A 9 -44.17 17.72 2.72
N ASN A 10 -44.85 17.29 3.80
CA ASN A 10 -44.38 16.28 4.75
C ASN A 10 -43.99 14.95 4.09
N GLU A 11 -44.71 14.56 3.05
CA GLU A 11 -44.46 13.34 2.28
C GLU A 11 -43.13 13.38 1.50
N ASP A 12 -42.66 14.57 1.10
CA ASP A 12 -41.36 14.73 0.45
C ASP A 12 -40.21 14.57 1.47
N VAL A 13 -40.40 15.06 2.70
CA VAL A 13 -39.47 14.83 3.82
C VAL A 13 -39.38 13.33 4.12
N LEU A 14 -40.52 12.64 4.15
CA LEU A 14 -40.59 11.23 4.49
C LEU A 14 -39.94 10.36 3.39
N GLY A 15 -40.17 10.69 2.12
CA GLY A 15 -39.52 10.03 0.98
C GLY A 15 -38.01 10.24 0.95
N ALA A 16 -37.55 11.48 1.18
CA ALA A 16 -36.15 11.81 1.28
C ALA A 16 -35.46 11.11 2.46
N LEU A 17 -36.11 11.06 3.63
CA LEU A 17 -35.61 10.32 4.77
C LEU A 17 -35.48 8.83 4.44
N SER A 18 -36.51 8.22 3.82
CA SER A 18 -36.47 6.81 3.43
C SER A 18 -35.26 6.51 2.53
N LEU A 19 -34.96 7.39 1.57
CA LEU A 19 -33.76 7.30 0.74
C LEU A 19 -32.47 7.30 1.58
N VAL A 20 -32.34 8.19 2.57
CA VAL A 20 -31.17 8.27 3.44
C VAL A 20 -31.01 7.00 4.28
N LEU A 21 -32.09 6.50 4.88
CA LEU A 21 -32.09 5.28 5.70
C LEU A 21 -31.60 4.08 4.89
N TYR A 22 -32.17 3.86 3.70
CA TYR A 22 -31.77 2.75 2.84
C TYR A 22 -30.37 2.93 2.26
N THR A 23 -29.92 4.17 2.01
CA THR A 23 -28.54 4.43 1.59
C THR A 23 -27.54 4.03 2.69
N LEU A 24 -27.82 4.37 3.96
CA LEU A 24 -26.99 3.98 5.10
C LEU A 24 -26.99 2.46 5.37
N ILE A 25 -28.12 1.80 5.17
CA ILE A 25 -28.25 0.35 5.34
C ILE A 25 -27.55 -0.39 4.20
N LEU A 26 -27.77 -0.01 2.93
CA LEU A 26 -27.24 -0.75 1.79
C LEU A 26 -25.73 -0.51 1.59
N ILE A 27 -25.27 0.73 1.67
CA ILE A 27 -23.87 1.06 1.36
C ILE A 27 -22.97 0.84 2.58
N PRO A 28 -23.00 1.66 3.65
CA PRO A 28 -22.15 1.43 4.83
C PRO A 28 -22.34 0.05 5.47
N LEU A 29 -23.57 -0.36 5.82
CA LEU A 29 -23.78 -1.60 6.58
C LEU A 29 -23.61 -2.85 5.71
N VAL A 30 -24.44 -3.04 4.68
CA VAL A 30 -24.45 -4.29 3.91
C VAL A 30 -23.23 -4.40 3.01
N LYS A 31 -22.93 -3.41 2.17
CA LYS A 31 -21.75 -3.47 1.28
C LYS A 31 -20.47 -3.42 2.10
N TYR A 32 -20.23 -2.37 2.87
CA TYR A 32 -18.90 -2.16 3.46
C TYR A 32 -18.66 -3.03 4.69
N VAL A 33 -19.47 -2.88 5.73
CA VAL A 33 -19.24 -3.52 7.03
C VAL A 33 -19.35 -5.03 6.98
N LEU A 34 -20.36 -5.56 6.27
CA LEU A 34 -20.59 -7.01 6.21
C LEU A 34 -19.76 -7.72 5.13
N ILE A 35 -19.45 -7.06 4.00
CA ILE A 35 -18.81 -7.71 2.84
C ILE A 35 -17.40 -7.16 2.59
N VAL A 36 -17.24 -5.89 2.23
CA VAL A 36 -15.97 -5.33 1.74
C VAL A 36 -14.87 -5.35 2.79
N LEU A 37 -15.16 -5.17 4.09
CA LEU A 37 -14.14 -5.23 5.15
C LEU A 37 -13.39 -6.57 5.22
N TRP A 38 -14.01 -7.67 4.76
CA TRP A 38 -13.35 -8.97 4.68
C TRP A 38 -12.37 -9.07 3.50
N ALA A 39 -12.46 -8.19 2.52
CA ALA A 39 -11.57 -8.13 1.36
C ALA A 39 -10.33 -7.29 1.70
N ASN A 40 -9.46 -7.81 2.57
CA ASN A 40 -8.23 -7.13 3.01
C ASN A 40 -6.96 -7.95 2.71
N ASP A 41 -5.81 -7.28 2.62
CA ASP A 41 -4.48 -7.87 2.40
C ASP A 41 -3.67 -7.75 3.69
N ASP A 42 -3.56 -8.84 4.46
CA ASP A 42 -2.87 -8.90 5.75
C ASP A 42 -3.30 -7.76 6.72
N GLY A 43 -4.59 -7.39 6.70
CA GLY A 43 -5.17 -6.34 7.52
C GLY A 43 -5.11 -4.93 6.93
N GLU A 44 -4.48 -4.72 5.77
CA GLU A 44 -4.58 -3.47 5.01
C GLU A 44 -5.80 -3.51 4.07
N GLY A 45 -6.55 -2.41 3.98
CA GLY A 45 -7.69 -2.25 3.07
C GLY A 45 -7.47 -1.11 2.06
N GLY A 46 -8.47 -0.89 1.20
CA GLY A 46 -8.42 0.10 0.11
C GLY A 46 -8.05 -0.47 -1.26
N THR A 47 -8.13 0.37 -2.30
CA THR A 47 -7.96 0.00 -3.71
C THR A 47 -6.63 -0.70 -4.00
N PHE A 48 -5.52 -0.20 -3.44
CA PHE A 48 -4.19 -0.78 -3.66
C PHE A 48 -3.92 -2.04 -2.84
N ALA A 49 -4.54 -2.19 -1.66
CA ALA A 49 -4.52 -3.44 -0.91
C ALA A 49 -5.23 -4.56 -1.70
N LEU A 50 -6.39 -4.27 -2.28
CA LEU A 50 -7.08 -5.20 -3.17
C LEU A 50 -6.22 -5.57 -4.39
N TYR A 51 -5.53 -4.59 -5.00
CA TYR A 51 -4.63 -4.86 -6.12
C TYR A 51 -3.40 -5.68 -5.71
N SER A 52 -2.82 -5.41 -4.54
CA SER A 52 -1.71 -6.20 -3.97
C SER A 52 -2.14 -7.65 -3.76
N LEU A 53 -3.31 -7.86 -3.16
CA LEU A 53 -3.91 -9.18 -2.94
C LEU A 53 -4.10 -9.94 -4.28
N LEU A 54 -4.62 -9.26 -5.31
CA LEU A 54 -4.75 -9.82 -6.65
C LEU A 54 -3.39 -10.16 -7.29
N CYS A 55 -2.40 -9.28 -7.15
CA CYS A 55 -1.05 -9.51 -7.65
C CYS A 55 -0.35 -10.68 -6.95
N ARG A 56 -0.66 -10.96 -5.69
CA ARG A 56 -0.09 -12.09 -4.92
C ARG A 56 -0.68 -13.43 -5.34
N HIS A 57 -1.97 -13.48 -5.66
CA HIS A 57 -2.67 -14.72 -6.02
C HIS A 57 -2.69 -15.02 -7.51
N ALA A 58 -2.51 -13.99 -8.35
CA ALA A 58 -2.38 -14.10 -9.79
C ALA A 58 -1.19 -13.24 -10.27
N LYS A 59 -0.42 -13.70 -11.26
CA LYS A 59 0.77 -13.00 -11.83
C LYS A 59 0.37 -11.79 -12.68
N VAL A 60 -0.31 -10.83 -12.06
CA VAL A 60 -0.98 -9.68 -12.70
C VAL A 60 -0.15 -8.39 -12.54
N ASN A 61 0.81 -8.38 -11.61
CA ASN A 61 1.72 -7.25 -11.44
C ASN A 61 2.52 -7.02 -12.73
N LEU A 62 2.52 -5.79 -13.20
CA LEU A 62 3.27 -5.36 -14.38
C LEU A 62 4.78 -5.19 -14.08
N LEU A 63 5.16 -5.11 -12.80
CA LEU A 63 6.54 -5.15 -12.32
C LEU A 63 6.88 -6.57 -11.83
N PRO A 64 7.72 -7.34 -12.55
CA PRO A 64 8.07 -8.71 -12.17
C PRO A 64 9.16 -8.71 -11.08
N ASN A 65 8.82 -8.24 -9.87
CA ASN A 65 9.72 -8.27 -8.71
C ASN A 65 9.32 -9.34 -7.68
N GLN A 66 8.46 -10.30 -8.05
CA GLN A 66 8.09 -11.40 -7.17
C GLN A 66 9.28 -12.36 -7.01
N LEU A 67 9.79 -12.48 -5.79
CA LEU A 67 10.72 -13.54 -5.48
C LEU A 67 9.95 -14.88 -5.42
N PRO A 68 10.59 -16.02 -5.76
CA PRO A 68 10.00 -17.35 -5.58
C PRO A 68 9.59 -17.66 -4.13
N SER A 69 10.11 -16.90 -3.15
CA SER A 69 9.67 -16.98 -1.75
C SER A 69 8.23 -16.54 -1.54
N ASP A 70 7.71 -15.62 -2.37
CA ASP A 70 6.36 -15.07 -2.23
C ASP A 70 5.31 -16.04 -2.77
N ALA A 71 5.70 -16.87 -3.76
CA ALA A 71 4.90 -17.99 -4.25
C ALA A 71 4.73 -19.14 -3.22
N ARG A 72 5.58 -19.21 -2.18
CA ARG A 72 5.41 -20.18 -1.08
C ARG A 72 4.40 -19.73 -0.03
N ILE A 73 3.98 -18.47 -0.04
CA ILE A 73 2.93 -17.95 0.85
C ILE A 73 1.56 -17.92 0.16
N SER A 74 1.48 -18.14 -1.16
CA SER A 74 0.20 -18.51 -1.78
C SER A 74 -0.15 -19.90 -1.30
N GLY A 75 -0.94 -19.95 -0.22
CA GLY A 75 -1.42 -21.16 0.44
C GLY A 75 -2.36 -21.96 -0.45
N PHE A 76 -1.85 -22.51 -1.55
CA PHE A 76 -2.44 -23.66 -2.21
C PHE A 76 -2.25 -24.85 -1.28
N ARG A 77 -3.01 -24.88 -0.18
CA ARG A 77 -3.46 -26.14 0.38
C ARG A 77 -4.18 -26.83 -0.77
N LEU A 78 -3.76 -28.04 -1.13
CA LEU A 78 -4.47 -28.91 -2.07
C LEU A 78 -5.94 -28.98 -1.61
N LYS A 79 -6.81 -28.18 -2.24
CA LYS A 79 -8.25 -28.21 -2.03
C LYS A 79 -8.84 -29.19 -3.04
N VAL A 80 -9.84 -29.93 -2.61
CA VAL A 80 -10.60 -30.86 -3.45
C VAL A 80 -11.16 -30.11 -4.67
N PRO A 81 -11.15 -30.69 -5.88
CA PRO A 81 -11.67 -30.03 -7.08
C PRO A 81 -13.14 -29.63 -6.89
N SER A 82 -13.42 -28.33 -6.95
CA SER A 82 -14.78 -27.79 -6.95
C SER A 82 -15.02 -27.02 -8.26
N PRO A 83 -16.27 -26.91 -8.75
CA PRO A 83 -16.58 -26.16 -9.96
C PRO A 83 -16.22 -24.66 -9.84
N GLU A 84 -16.24 -24.11 -8.62
CA GLU A 84 -15.78 -22.75 -8.33
C GLU A 84 -14.26 -22.63 -8.45
N LEU A 85 -13.52 -23.63 -7.99
CA LEU A 85 -12.06 -23.69 -8.12
C LEU A 85 -11.66 -23.72 -9.60
N GLU A 86 -12.28 -24.57 -10.42
CA GLU A 86 -12.00 -24.64 -11.86
C GLU A 86 -12.28 -23.30 -12.57
N ARG A 87 -13.39 -22.63 -12.24
CA ARG A 87 -13.70 -21.29 -12.75
C ARG A 87 -12.64 -20.27 -12.34
N SER A 88 -12.24 -20.27 -11.07
CA SER A 88 -11.23 -19.35 -10.57
C SER A 88 -9.88 -19.54 -11.27
N LEU A 89 -9.49 -20.79 -11.55
CA LEU A 89 -8.30 -21.12 -12.33
C LEU A 89 -8.40 -20.63 -13.77
N ARG A 90 -9.56 -20.83 -14.43
CA ARG A 90 -9.78 -20.36 -15.80
C ARG A 90 -9.74 -18.83 -15.91
N ILE A 91 -10.32 -18.11 -14.96
CA ILE A 91 -10.27 -16.65 -14.90
C ILE A 91 -8.84 -16.19 -14.61
N LYS A 92 -8.14 -16.86 -13.69
CA LYS A 92 -6.74 -16.60 -13.36
C LYS A 92 -5.85 -16.76 -14.59
N GLU A 93 -5.96 -17.87 -15.31
CA GLU A 93 -5.19 -18.13 -16.53
C GLU A 93 -5.44 -17.06 -17.60
N ARG A 94 -6.71 -16.67 -17.81
CA ARG A 94 -7.03 -15.58 -18.74
C ARG A 94 -6.43 -14.24 -18.31
N LEU A 95 -6.44 -13.93 -17.02
CA LEU A 95 -5.85 -12.72 -16.45
C LEU A 95 -4.32 -12.73 -16.49
N GLU A 96 -3.70 -13.90 -16.32
CA GLU A 96 -2.25 -14.09 -16.42
C GLU A 96 -1.76 -14.08 -17.87
N ALA A 97 -2.53 -14.62 -18.81
CA ALA A 97 -2.18 -14.66 -20.23
C ALA A 97 -2.39 -13.30 -20.92
N SER A 98 -3.45 -12.56 -20.56
CA SER A 98 -3.82 -11.34 -21.26
C SER A 98 -3.12 -10.10 -20.72
N LEU A 99 -2.16 -9.55 -21.50
CA LEU A 99 -1.51 -8.28 -21.17
C LEU A 99 -2.49 -7.10 -21.15
N THR A 100 -3.54 -7.12 -21.96
CA THR A 100 -4.55 -6.06 -22.01
C THR A 100 -5.36 -6.03 -20.72
N LEU A 101 -5.74 -7.18 -20.17
CA LEU A 101 -6.49 -7.26 -18.92
C LEU A 101 -5.63 -6.83 -17.72
N LYS A 102 -4.34 -7.17 -17.69
CA LYS A 102 -3.38 -6.65 -16.69
C LYS A 102 -3.28 -5.13 -16.73
N LYS A 103 -3.20 -4.55 -17.94
CA LYS A 103 -3.18 -3.10 -18.14
C LYS A 103 -4.50 -2.47 -17.69
N LEU A 104 -5.64 -3.04 -18.07
CA LEU A 104 -6.96 -2.53 -17.68
C LEU A 104 -7.13 -2.53 -16.16
N LEU A 105 -6.75 -3.62 -15.49
CA LEU A 105 -6.80 -3.72 -14.03
C LEU A 105 -5.91 -2.65 -13.38
N LEU A 106 -4.68 -2.47 -13.88
CA LEU A 106 -3.82 -1.41 -13.38
C LEU A 106 -4.45 -0.03 -13.58
N MET A 107 -5.00 0.27 -14.76
CA MET A 107 -5.66 1.55 -15.04
C MET A 107 -6.83 1.79 -14.09
N LEU A 108 -7.62 0.75 -13.80
CA LEU A 108 -8.72 0.82 -12.83
C LEU A 108 -8.22 1.21 -11.43
N VAL A 109 -7.16 0.56 -10.96
CA VAL A 109 -6.57 0.79 -9.63
C VAL A 109 -5.93 2.18 -9.52
N LEU A 110 -5.23 2.61 -10.58
CA LEU A 110 -4.65 3.95 -10.65
C LEU A 110 -5.76 5.02 -10.63
N ALA A 111 -6.87 4.80 -11.33
CA ALA A 111 -8.01 5.72 -11.35
C ALA A 111 -8.69 5.79 -9.98
N GLY A 112 -8.99 4.64 -9.36
CA GLY A 112 -9.56 4.58 -8.01
C GLY A 112 -8.67 5.28 -6.98
N THR A 113 -7.36 5.09 -7.05
CA THR A 113 -6.42 5.76 -6.14
C THR A 113 -6.34 7.26 -6.33
N ALA A 114 -6.32 7.72 -7.59
CA ALA A 114 -6.34 9.15 -7.88
C ALA A 114 -7.61 9.81 -7.31
N MET A 115 -8.75 9.11 -7.39
CA MET A 115 -10.01 9.54 -6.77
C MET A 115 -9.95 9.52 -5.24
N VAL A 116 -9.32 8.52 -4.59
CA VAL A 116 -9.10 8.52 -3.13
C VAL A 116 -8.24 9.71 -2.69
N ILE A 117 -7.19 10.05 -3.45
CA ILE A 117 -6.36 11.22 -3.13
C ILE A 117 -7.16 12.51 -3.32
N ALA A 118 -8.01 12.59 -4.35
CA ALA A 118 -8.92 13.69 -4.55
C ALA A 118 -9.91 13.82 -3.38
N ASP A 119 -10.46 12.71 -2.91
CA ASP A 119 -11.33 12.66 -1.74
C ASP A 119 -10.62 13.14 -0.46
N GLY A 120 -9.32 12.81 -0.31
CA GLY A 120 -8.46 13.31 0.76
C GLY A 120 -8.27 14.84 0.80
N VAL A 121 -8.52 15.53 -0.32
CA VAL A 121 -8.48 16.99 -0.42
C VAL A 121 -9.84 17.60 -0.04
N VAL A 122 -10.92 16.93 -0.45
CA VAL A 122 -12.30 17.44 -0.36
C VAL A 122 -12.88 17.20 1.02
N THR A 123 -12.64 16.03 1.61
CA THR A 123 -13.17 15.67 2.94
C THR A 123 -12.82 16.71 4.01
N PRO A 124 -11.55 17.18 4.13
CA PRO A 124 -11.21 18.26 5.05
C PRO A 124 -11.95 19.57 4.78
N ALA A 125 -12.01 19.97 3.52
CA ALA A 125 -12.71 21.18 3.10
C ALA A 125 -14.20 21.12 3.47
N MET A 126 -14.88 20.04 3.08
CA MET A 126 -16.32 19.85 3.29
C MET A 126 -16.67 19.69 4.78
N SER A 127 -15.91 18.90 5.53
CA SER A 127 -16.19 18.62 6.94
C SER A 127 -16.06 19.87 7.79
N VAL A 128 -14.98 20.63 7.60
CA VAL A 128 -14.71 21.86 8.36
C VAL A 128 -15.68 22.98 7.95
N MET A 129 -15.93 23.16 6.65
CA MET A 129 -16.90 24.16 6.17
C MET A 129 -18.32 23.87 6.67
N SER A 130 -18.74 22.60 6.70
CA SER A 130 -20.05 22.19 7.21
C SER A 130 -20.19 22.45 8.71
N ALA A 131 -19.18 22.09 9.51
CA ALA A 131 -19.20 22.29 10.96
C ALA A 131 -19.17 23.77 11.37
N VAL A 132 -18.29 24.56 10.76
CA VAL A 132 -18.20 26.02 11.00
C VAL A 132 -19.46 26.72 10.47
N GLY A 133 -20.07 26.20 9.40
CA GLY A 133 -21.33 26.69 8.85
C GLY A 133 -22.43 26.83 9.91
N GLY A 134 -22.48 25.93 10.91
CA GLY A 134 -23.42 25.99 12.02
C GLY A 134 -23.41 27.30 12.82
N LEU A 135 -22.31 28.04 12.77
CA LEU A 135 -22.16 29.32 13.47
C LEU A 135 -23.16 30.38 12.98
N ARG A 136 -23.63 30.28 11.73
CA ARG A 136 -24.67 31.17 11.19
C ARG A 136 -26.02 31.04 11.89
N VAL A 137 -26.34 29.84 12.38
CA VAL A 137 -27.57 29.59 13.14
C VAL A 137 -27.45 30.16 14.55
N GLY A 138 -26.26 30.06 15.15
CA GLY A 138 -26.01 30.58 16.49
C GLY A 138 -25.88 32.11 16.57
N VAL A 139 -25.42 32.75 15.51
CA VAL A 139 -25.16 34.20 15.47
C VAL A 139 -25.63 34.80 14.14
N SER A 140 -26.72 35.58 14.18
CA SER A 140 -27.37 36.18 13.01
C SER A 140 -26.54 37.23 12.25
N GLY A 141 -25.39 37.66 12.79
CA GLY A 141 -24.49 38.65 12.17
C GLY A 141 -23.39 38.08 11.26
N ILE A 142 -23.25 36.75 11.17
CA ILE A 142 -22.09 36.13 10.50
C ILE A 142 -22.34 35.85 9.02
N LYS A 143 -21.48 36.41 8.15
CA LYS A 143 -21.52 36.25 6.69
C LYS A 143 -20.75 35.01 6.20
N GLN A 144 -20.95 34.60 4.94
CA GLN A 144 -20.24 33.45 4.34
C GLN A 144 -18.73 33.62 4.36
N ASP A 145 -18.25 34.83 4.08
CA ASP A 145 -16.81 35.10 4.04
C ASP A 145 -16.14 34.86 5.40
N GLN A 146 -16.84 35.16 6.50
CA GLN A 146 -16.32 34.90 7.85
C GLN A 146 -16.26 33.39 8.16
N VAL A 147 -17.27 32.62 7.72
CA VAL A 147 -17.26 31.16 7.83
C VAL A 147 -16.05 30.58 7.08
N VAL A 148 -15.83 31.04 5.84
CA VAL A 148 -14.68 30.61 5.01
C VAL A 148 -13.35 30.90 5.71
N MET A 149 -13.17 32.12 6.26
CA MET A 149 -11.94 32.49 6.97
C MET A 149 -11.68 31.66 8.22
N ILE A 150 -12.73 31.36 9.00
CA ILE A 150 -12.62 30.50 10.19
C ILE A 150 -12.27 29.07 9.75
N SER A 151 -12.91 28.54 8.71
CA SER A 151 -12.61 27.21 8.16
C SER A 151 -11.17 27.09 7.66
N VAL A 152 -10.63 28.13 7.02
CA VAL A 152 -9.20 28.20 6.63
C VAL A 152 -8.29 28.08 7.85
N ALA A 153 -8.58 28.80 8.94
CA ALA A 153 -7.80 28.70 10.19
C ALA A 153 -7.84 27.27 10.77
N PHE A 154 -9.01 26.64 10.81
CA PHE A 154 -9.17 25.25 11.25
C PHE A 154 -8.38 24.25 10.38
N LEU A 155 -8.36 24.44 9.06
CA LEU A 155 -7.56 23.60 8.15
C LEU A 155 -6.06 23.75 8.42
N VAL A 156 -5.56 24.96 8.60
CA VAL A 156 -4.14 25.20 8.92
C VAL A 156 -3.77 24.51 10.25
N ILE A 157 -4.62 24.62 11.26
CA ILE A 157 -4.43 23.95 12.56
C ILE A 157 -4.42 22.42 12.36
N LEU A 158 -5.42 21.87 11.66
CA LEU A 158 -5.54 20.45 11.37
C LEU A 158 -4.25 19.89 10.78
N PHE A 159 -3.82 20.45 9.63
CA PHE A 159 -2.65 19.96 8.91
C PHE A 159 -1.32 20.23 9.63
N SER A 160 -1.24 21.25 10.49
CA SER A 160 -0.06 21.51 11.33
C SER A 160 0.10 20.48 12.45
N VAL A 161 -1.02 19.97 12.99
CA VAL A 161 -1.03 18.99 14.10
C VAL A 161 -0.76 17.56 13.61
N GLN A 162 -0.94 17.25 12.32
CA GLN A 162 -0.76 15.89 11.78
C GLN A 162 0.61 15.25 12.05
N LYS A 163 1.67 16.07 12.23
CA LYS A 163 3.02 15.58 12.57
C LYS A 163 3.08 14.85 13.91
N TYR A 164 2.19 15.19 14.84
CA TYR A 164 2.05 14.53 16.13
C TYR A 164 1.20 13.26 15.93
N GLY A 165 1.91 12.14 15.80
CA GLY A 165 1.33 10.85 15.42
C GLY A 165 0.09 10.41 16.21
N THR A 166 -0.66 9.47 15.62
CA THR A 166 -1.96 8.99 16.11
C THR A 166 -1.91 8.39 17.51
N SER A 167 -0.77 7.84 17.95
CA SER A 167 -0.65 7.27 19.30
C SER A 167 -0.87 8.27 20.45
N LYS A 168 -0.56 9.57 20.29
CA LYS A 168 -0.77 10.57 21.37
C LYS A 168 -2.17 11.19 21.32
N VAL A 169 -2.72 11.34 20.12
CA VAL A 169 -4.03 11.98 19.91
C VAL A 169 -5.18 10.97 20.03
N GLY A 170 -4.94 9.69 19.74
CA GLY A 170 -5.94 8.62 19.75
C GLY A 170 -6.65 8.42 21.09
N LEU A 171 -5.99 8.73 22.21
CA LEU A 171 -6.59 8.65 23.55
C LEU A 171 -7.75 9.65 23.73
N PHE A 172 -7.69 10.81 23.08
CA PHE A 172 -8.74 11.82 23.12
C PHE A 172 -9.79 11.64 22.00
N VAL A 173 -9.40 11.02 20.88
CA VAL A 173 -10.29 10.82 19.71
C VAL A 173 -11.47 9.92 20.04
N GLY A 174 -11.24 8.79 20.71
CA GLY A 174 -12.30 7.82 21.04
C GLY A 174 -13.43 8.44 21.89
N PRO A 175 -13.12 9.03 23.06
CA PRO A 175 -14.12 9.69 23.91
C PRO A 175 -14.86 10.83 23.19
N ALA A 176 -14.15 11.65 22.40
CA ALA A 176 -14.78 12.75 21.67
C ALA A 176 -15.82 12.25 20.64
N LEU A 177 -15.47 11.21 19.87
CA LEU A 177 -16.43 10.61 18.93
C LEU A 177 -17.59 9.91 19.64
N PHE A 178 -17.34 9.26 20.78
CA PHE A 178 -18.42 8.66 21.58
C PHE A 178 -19.42 9.72 22.05
N ILE A 179 -18.93 10.84 22.60
CA ILE A 179 -19.76 11.97 23.01
C ILE A 179 -20.53 12.55 21.81
N TRP A 180 -19.88 12.69 20.65
CA TRP A 180 -20.53 13.15 19.42
C TRP A 180 -21.70 12.25 19.00
N PHE A 181 -21.50 10.93 18.92
CA PHE A 181 -22.55 10.00 18.53
C PHE A 181 -23.68 9.94 19.56
N CYS A 182 -23.38 9.95 20.86
CA CYS A 182 -24.39 10.03 21.91
C CYS A 182 -25.19 11.34 21.84
N SER A 183 -24.53 12.47 21.57
CA SER A 183 -25.19 13.76 21.39
C SER A 183 -26.13 13.74 20.18
N LEU A 184 -25.67 13.18 19.05
CA LEU A 184 -26.46 13.01 17.84
C LEU A 184 -27.71 12.14 18.09
N GLY A 185 -27.54 10.99 18.75
CA GLY A 185 -28.64 10.11 19.11
C GLY A 185 -29.62 10.76 20.10
N GLY A 186 -29.10 11.47 21.10
CA GLY A 186 -29.91 12.18 22.10
C GLY A 186 -30.75 13.30 21.50
N ILE A 187 -30.18 14.12 20.61
CA ILE A 187 -30.91 15.16 19.87
C ILE A 187 -31.95 14.52 18.95
N GLY A 188 -31.59 13.40 18.31
CA GLY A 188 -32.50 12.61 17.48
C GLY A 188 -33.74 12.17 18.24
N ILE A 189 -33.55 11.59 19.43
CA ILE A 189 -34.64 11.16 20.33
C ILE A 189 -35.46 12.35 20.81
N TYR A 190 -34.81 13.44 21.23
CA TYR A 190 -35.49 14.67 21.67
C TYR A 190 -36.42 15.21 20.58
N ASN A 191 -35.95 15.31 19.34
CA ASN A 191 -36.75 15.82 18.24
C ASN A 191 -37.89 14.88 17.88
N LEU A 192 -37.69 13.57 17.99
CA LEU A 192 -38.75 12.60 17.72
C LEU A 192 -39.88 12.64 18.76
N ILE A 193 -39.56 12.97 20.01
CA ILE A 193 -40.55 13.12 21.10
C ILE A 193 -41.33 14.43 20.97
N ASN A 194 -40.66 15.52 20.62
CA ASN A 194 -41.26 16.86 20.63
C ASN A 194 -41.96 17.25 19.32
N TYR A 195 -41.53 16.70 18.18
CA TYR A 195 -42.10 16.98 16.86
C TYR A 195 -42.86 15.75 16.34
N ASP A 196 -42.94 15.57 15.01
CA ASP A 196 -43.78 14.55 14.40
C ASP A 196 -43.18 13.13 14.47
N SER A 197 -43.84 12.23 15.20
CA SER A 197 -43.50 10.80 15.26
C SER A 197 -43.90 10.00 14.01
N ARG A 198 -44.65 10.57 13.05
CA ARG A 198 -45.01 9.88 11.79
C ARG A 198 -43.80 9.54 10.91
N VAL A 199 -42.65 10.13 11.22
CA VAL A 199 -41.35 9.91 10.57
C VAL A 199 -40.91 8.44 10.55
N TRP A 200 -41.34 7.62 11.53
CA TRP A 200 -41.10 6.17 11.54
C TRP A 200 -41.63 5.45 10.30
N ARG A 201 -42.62 6.02 9.59
CA ARG A 201 -43.11 5.45 8.33
C ARG A 201 -42.04 5.41 7.24
N ALA A 202 -40.98 6.21 7.34
CA ALA A 202 -39.87 6.21 6.39
C ALA A 202 -39.12 4.87 6.28
N PHE A 203 -39.24 3.97 7.27
CA PHE A 203 -38.72 2.60 7.17
C PHE A 203 -39.44 1.76 6.11
N ASN A 204 -40.65 2.14 5.70
CA ASN A 204 -41.35 1.50 4.60
C ASN A 204 -40.81 2.03 3.25
N PRO A 205 -40.18 1.20 2.40
CA PRO A 205 -39.55 1.65 1.15
C PRO A 205 -40.57 2.14 0.11
N VAL A 206 -41.87 1.87 0.32
CA VAL A 206 -42.96 2.39 -0.52
C VAL A 206 -42.92 3.93 -0.62
N HIS A 207 -42.42 4.62 0.41
CA HIS A 207 -42.29 6.08 0.37
C HIS A 207 -41.22 6.57 -0.60
N ILE A 208 -40.18 5.77 -0.89
CA ILE A 208 -39.22 6.06 -1.97
C ILE A 208 -39.96 6.03 -3.31
N TYR A 209 -40.78 5.01 -3.55
CA TYR A 209 -41.56 4.91 -4.78
C TYR A 209 -42.50 6.11 -4.97
N TYR A 210 -43.22 6.52 -3.91
CA TYR A 210 -44.09 7.69 -3.99
C TYR A 210 -43.32 9.00 -4.20
N TYR A 211 -42.13 9.15 -3.61
CA TYR A 211 -41.26 10.30 -3.83
C TYR A 211 -40.86 10.43 -5.31
N PHE A 212 -40.43 9.34 -5.92
CA PHE A 212 -40.11 9.30 -7.36
C PHE A 212 -41.33 9.47 -8.26
N LYS A 213 -42.49 8.92 -7.88
CA LYS A 213 -43.73 9.03 -8.65
C LYS A 213 -44.21 10.47 -8.78
N ARG A 214 -44.01 11.30 -7.75
CA ARG A 214 -44.48 12.70 -7.75
C ARG A 214 -43.65 13.60 -8.65
N ASN A 215 -42.32 13.56 -8.48
CA ASN A 215 -41.40 14.43 -9.20
C ASN A 215 -40.13 13.65 -9.59
N PRO A 216 -40.14 12.89 -10.69
CA PRO A 216 -39.04 11.98 -11.03
C PRO A 216 -37.71 12.72 -11.25
N THR A 217 -37.75 13.92 -11.86
CA THR A 217 -36.56 14.74 -12.12
C THR A 217 -35.95 15.32 -10.85
N LYS A 218 -36.76 15.91 -9.97
CA LYS A 218 -36.28 16.46 -8.68
C LYS A 218 -35.81 15.37 -7.73
N ALA A 219 -36.53 14.24 -7.68
CA ALA A 219 -36.13 13.07 -6.90
C ALA A 219 -34.77 12.52 -7.38
N TRP A 220 -34.54 12.49 -8.70
CA TRP A 220 -33.25 12.12 -9.27
C TRP A 220 -32.11 13.03 -8.80
N TYR A 221 -32.28 14.36 -8.83
CA TYR A 221 -31.26 15.30 -8.32
C TYR A 221 -31.01 15.16 -6.81
N SER A 222 -32.05 14.84 -6.04
CA SER A 222 -31.92 14.61 -4.61
C SER A 222 -31.07 13.39 -4.26
N LEU A 223 -30.94 12.42 -5.18
CA LEU A 223 -30.20 11.18 -4.98
C LEU A 223 -28.70 11.45 -4.74
N GLY A 224 -28.08 12.33 -5.52
CA GLY A 224 -26.68 12.71 -5.35
C GLY A 224 -26.37 13.32 -3.98
N GLY A 225 -27.28 14.15 -3.46
CA GLY A 225 -27.15 14.72 -2.11
C GLY A 225 -27.41 13.72 -0.98
N CYS A 226 -28.16 12.65 -1.24
CA CYS A 226 -28.43 11.57 -0.29
C CYS A 226 -27.17 10.74 -0.03
N LEU A 227 -26.39 10.46 -1.07
CA LEU A 227 -25.16 9.67 -0.95
C LEU A 227 -24.15 10.29 0.03
N LEU A 228 -24.16 11.61 0.22
CA LEU A 228 -23.22 12.28 1.12
C LEU A 228 -23.23 11.71 2.55
N CYS A 229 -24.32 11.05 2.98
CA CYS A 229 -24.37 10.35 4.27
C CYS A 229 -23.51 9.06 4.34
N ALA A 230 -23.16 8.47 3.20
CA ALA A 230 -22.42 7.21 3.09
C ALA A 230 -20.92 7.36 2.81
N THR A 231 -20.45 8.60 2.61
CA THR A 231 -19.08 8.97 2.17
C THR A 231 -17.95 8.62 3.16
N GLY A 232 -18.28 8.17 4.37
CA GLY A 232 -17.29 7.66 5.32
C GLY A 232 -16.90 6.19 5.12
N SER A 233 -17.59 5.47 4.22
CA SER A 233 -17.45 4.01 4.09
C SER A 233 -16.12 3.59 3.46
N GLU A 234 -15.66 4.33 2.44
CA GLU A 234 -14.38 4.04 1.79
C GLU A 234 -13.19 4.38 2.69
N ALA A 235 -13.26 5.49 3.43
CA ALA A 235 -12.24 5.85 4.43
C ALA A 235 -12.09 4.75 5.49
N MET A 236 -13.20 4.21 5.99
CA MET A 236 -13.21 3.08 6.93
C MET A 236 -12.52 1.83 6.33
N PHE A 237 -12.70 1.57 5.04
CA PHE A 237 -12.04 0.47 4.36
C PHE A 237 -10.53 0.72 4.14
N ALA A 238 -10.14 1.91 3.69
CA ALA A 238 -8.74 2.27 3.44
C ALA A 238 -7.89 2.29 4.73
N ASP A 239 -8.49 2.65 5.87
CA ASP A 239 -7.82 2.72 7.18
C ASP A 239 -7.92 1.43 8.01
N LEU A 240 -8.28 0.30 7.41
CA LEU A 240 -8.42 -0.98 8.11
C LEU A 240 -7.15 -1.44 8.86
N CYS A 241 -5.96 -0.94 8.46
CA CYS A 241 -4.68 -1.28 9.08
C CYS A 241 -4.55 -0.92 10.57
N TYR A 242 -5.49 -0.14 11.13
CA TYR A 242 -5.49 0.28 12.53
C TYR A 242 -6.38 -0.55 13.44
N PHE A 243 -7.42 -1.19 12.89
CA PHE A 243 -8.49 -1.81 13.68
C PHE A 243 -8.82 -3.19 13.14
N SER A 244 -9.20 -4.12 14.02
CA SER A 244 -9.68 -5.41 13.57
C SER A 244 -11.06 -5.27 12.92
N VAL A 245 -11.31 -6.05 11.86
CA VAL A 245 -12.60 -6.08 11.14
C VAL A 245 -13.79 -6.23 12.10
N ARG A 246 -13.69 -7.15 13.08
CA ARG A 246 -14.75 -7.39 14.06
C ARG A 246 -15.01 -6.18 14.97
N SER A 247 -13.95 -5.46 15.37
CA SER A 247 -14.11 -4.25 16.20
C SER A 247 -14.86 -3.15 15.44
N VAL A 248 -14.55 -2.99 14.15
CA VAL A 248 -15.25 -2.04 13.27
C VAL A 248 -16.72 -2.45 13.11
N GLN A 249 -16.99 -3.73 12.86
CA GLN A 249 -18.35 -4.27 12.72
C GLN A 249 -19.22 -4.03 13.95
N LEU A 250 -18.73 -4.39 15.14
CA LEU A 250 -19.48 -4.21 16.39
C LEU A 250 -19.75 -2.73 16.67
N THR A 251 -18.74 -1.87 16.53
CA THR A 251 -18.89 -0.43 16.77
C THR A 251 -19.87 0.19 15.77
N PHE A 252 -19.82 -0.22 14.51
CA PHE A 252 -20.72 0.31 13.50
C PHE A 252 -22.17 -0.08 13.77
N VAL A 253 -22.44 -1.36 14.05
CA VAL A 253 -23.80 -1.88 14.24
C VAL A 253 -24.43 -1.38 15.53
N PHE A 254 -23.68 -1.34 16.63
CA PHE A 254 -24.24 -1.04 17.96
C PHE A 254 -24.16 0.43 18.37
N LEU A 255 -23.27 1.23 17.78
CA LEU A 255 -23.09 2.64 18.14
C LEU A 255 -23.34 3.57 16.96
N VAL A 256 -22.56 3.45 15.88
CA VAL A 256 -22.56 4.45 14.79
C VAL A 256 -23.88 4.46 14.03
N LEU A 257 -24.32 3.31 13.52
CA LEU A 257 -25.53 3.21 12.71
C LEU A 257 -26.78 3.64 13.50
N PRO A 258 -27.06 3.16 14.73
CA PRO A 258 -28.22 3.60 15.49
C PRO A 258 -28.22 5.11 15.73
N CYS A 259 -27.07 5.71 16.09
CA CYS A 259 -26.97 7.15 16.32
C CYS A 259 -27.19 7.96 15.03
N LEU A 260 -26.66 7.50 13.89
CA LEU A 260 -26.90 8.14 12.59
C LEU A 260 -28.37 8.07 12.18
N LEU A 261 -29.00 6.89 12.31
CA LEU A 261 -30.43 6.72 11.98
C LEU A 261 -31.29 7.63 12.87
N LEU A 262 -31.05 7.64 14.19
CA LEU A 262 -31.76 8.54 15.11
C LEU A 262 -31.54 10.01 14.78
N GLY A 263 -30.32 10.40 14.42
CA GLY A 263 -30.01 11.77 14.00
C GLY A 263 -30.80 12.22 12.77
N TYR A 264 -30.88 11.39 11.73
CA TYR A 264 -31.65 11.69 10.52
C TYR A 264 -33.16 11.64 10.76
N LEU A 265 -33.65 10.70 11.58
CA LEU A 265 -35.05 10.65 12.01
C LEU A 265 -35.45 11.92 12.76
N GLY A 266 -34.63 12.37 13.71
CA GLY A 266 -34.91 13.60 14.45
C GLY A 266 -34.86 14.87 13.59
N GLN A 267 -33.93 14.95 12.64
CA GLN A 267 -33.90 16.06 11.67
C GLN A 267 -35.15 16.08 10.79
N ALA A 268 -35.60 14.90 10.34
CA ALA A 268 -36.82 14.80 9.56
C ALA A 268 -38.05 15.18 10.39
N ALA A 269 -38.12 14.80 11.67
CA ALA A 269 -39.21 15.18 12.58
C ALA A 269 -39.31 16.70 12.74
N TYR A 270 -38.17 17.38 12.94
CA TYR A 270 -38.11 18.84 12.95
C TYR A 270 -38.61 19.47 11.63
N LEU A 271 -38.14 18.93 10.50
CA LEU A 271 -38.50 19.42 9.17
C LEU A 271 -39.96 19.15 8.77
N MET A 272 -40.69 18.26 9.46
CA MET A 272 -42.13 18.07 9.22
C MET A 272 -42.96 19.28 9.64
N GLU A 273 -42.47 20.06 10.61
CA GLU A 273 -43.14 21.26 11.12
C GLU A 273 -42.49 22.55 10.61
N ASN A 274 -41.17 22.54 10.35
CA ASN A 274 -40.39 23.70 9.94
C ASN A 274 -39.80 23.55 8.52
N HIS A 275 -40.65 23.70 7.50
CA HIS A 275 -40.27 23.42 6.10
C HIS A 275 -39.27 24.44 5.53
N ALA A 276 -39.13 25.62 6.14
CA ALA A 276 -38.25 26.69 5.67
C ALA A 276 -36.77 26.47 6.02
N ASP A 277 -36.46 25.68 7.06
CA ASP A 277 -35.11 25.55 7.65
C ASP A 277 -34.26 24.45 6.98
N THR A 278 -34.32 24.34 5.66
CA THR A 278 -33.67 23.24 4.91
C THR A 278 -32.16 23.39 4.73
N THR A 279 -31.60 24.58 4.97
CA THR A 279 -30.19 24.88 4.68
C THR A 279 -29.24 24.38 5.76
N GLN A 280 -29.63 24.43 7.04
CA GLN A 280 -28.86 23.95 8.20
C GLN A 280 -29.72 23.13 9.17
N ALA A 281 -30.50 22.19 8.62
CA ALA A 281 -31.48 21.39 9.37
C ALA A 281 -30.94 20.78 10.67
N PHE A 282 -29.70 20.27 10.69
CA PHE A 282 -29.10 19.72 11.90
C PHE A 282 -28.99 20.78 13.02
N PHE A 283 -28.33 21.91 12.75
CA PHE A 283 -28.09 22.95 13.76
C PHE A 283 -29.38 23.67 14.17
N SER A 284 -30.32 23.89 13.24
CA SER A 284 -31.64 24.44 13.55
C SER A 284 -32.48 23.51 14.44
N SER A 285 -32.28 22.19 14.31
CA SER A 285 -33.00 21.20 15.12
C SER A 285 -32.44 21.00 16.54
N VAL A 286 -31.35 21.69 16.91
CA VAL A 286 -30.74 21.56 18.25
C VAL A 286 -31.43 22.50 19.24
N PRO A 287 -31.77 22.03 20.46
CA PRO A 287 -32.30 22.90 21.52
C PRO A 287 -31.34 24.04 21.87
N SER A 288 -31.89 25.23 22.12
CA SER A 288 -31.10 26.46 22.38
C SER A 288 -30.06 26.31 23.50
N GLY A 289 -30.41 25.61 24.60
CA GLY A 289 -29.48 25.36 25.71
C GLY A 289 -28.34 24.38 25.41
N ALA A 290 -28.51 23.50 24.43
CA ALA A 290 -27.51 22.49 24.03
C ALA A 290 -26.69 22.89 22.80
N PHE A 291 -27.06 23.99 22.12
CA PHE A 291 -26.46 24.42 20.86
C PHE A 291 -24.94 24.59 20.94
N TRP A 292 -24.43 25.37 21.92
CA TRP A 292 -23.00 25.67 22.03
C TRP A 292 -22.13 24.44 22.33
N PRO A 293 -22.49 23.58 23.31
CA PRO A 293 -21.80 22.30 23.50
C PRO A 293 -21.78 21.44 22.24
N VAL A 294 -22.93 21.30 21.56
CA VAL A 294 -23.07 20.48 20.34
C VAL A 294 -22.24 21.05 19.19
N PHE A 295 -22.23 22.38 19.03
CA PHE A 295 -21.41 23.06 18.03
C PHE A 295 -19.92 22.82 18.26
N LEU A 296 -19.44 22.91 19.51
CA LEU A 296 -18.04 22.64 19.83
C LEU A 296 -17.65 21.20 19.51
N ILE A 297 -18.45 20.21 19.93
CA ILE A 297 -18.15 18.81 19.65
C ILE A 297 -18.29 18.47 18.16
N ALA A 298 -19.19 19.13 17.41
CA ALA A 298 -19.31 18.97 15.96
C ALA A 298 -18.02 19.40 15.23
N ASN A 299 -17.43 20.53 15.63
CA ASN A 299 -16.16 21.01 15.08
C ASN A 299 -15.01 20.05 15.42
N VAL A 300 -14.96 19.53 16.65
CA VAL A 300 -13.98 18.50 17.03
C VAL A 300 -14.16 17.23 16.20
N ALA A 301 -15.39 16.75 16.03
CA ALA A 301 -15.70 15.57 15.22
C ALA A 301 -15.32 15.77 13.74
N ALA A 302 -15.56 16.96 13.17
CA ALA A 302 -15.14 17.31 11.82
C ALA A 302 -13.62 17.25 11.66
N LEU A 303 -12.85 17.80 12.60
CA LEU A 303 -11.39 17.72 12.58
C LEU A 303 -10.88 16.28 12.67
N ILE A 304 -11.54 15.45 13.49
CA ILE A 304 -11.21 14.02 13.60
C ILE A 304 -11.50 13.30 12.27
N ALA A 305 -12.64 13.55 11.64
CA ALA A 305 -13.01 12.98 10.34
C ALA A 305 -12.02 13.37 9.24
N SER A 306 -11.67 14.65 9.15
CA SER A 306 -10.67 15.14 8.18
C SER A 306 -9.29 14.49 8.38
N ARG A 307 -8.90 14.25 9.64
CA ARG A 307 -7.66 13.54 9.96
C ARG A 307 -7.70 12.08 9.51
N ALA A 308 -8.80 11.37 9.71
CA ALA A 308 -8.93 9.98 9.29
C ALA A 308 -8.69 9.88 7.77
N MET A 309 -9.38 10.71 6.98
CA MET A 309 -9.21 10.67 5.53
C MET A 309 -7.79 11.07 5.05
N THR A 310 -7.16 12.04 5.72
CA THR A 310 -5.75 12.40 5.45
C THR A 310 -4.83 11.19 5.69
N THR A 311 -5.12 10.41 6.74
CA THR A 311 -4.35 9.21 7.10
C THR A 311 -4.57 8.08 6.09
N ALA A 312 -5.81 7.86 5.65
CA ALA A 312 -6.16 6.93 4.57
C ALA A 312 -5.40 7.24 3.28
N THR A 313 -5.28 8.53 2.94
CA THR A 313 -4.51 8.98 1.77
C THR A 313 -3.02 8.65 1.92
N PHE A 314 -2.43 8.81 3.11
CA PHE A 314 -1.04 8.41 3.34
C PHE A 314 -0.84 6.89 3.21
N SER A 315 -1.79 6.09 3.69
CA SER A 315 -1.77 4.62 3.54
C SER A 315 -1.78 4.23 2.06
N CYS A 316 -2.70 4.82 1.28
CA CYS A 316 -2.83 4.58 -0.15
C CYS A 316 -1.57 4.99 -0.94
N ILE A 317 -0.93 6.10 -0.59
CA ILE A 317 0.33 6.55 -1.20
C ILE A 317 1.50 5.63 -0.85
N LYS A 318 1.55 5.14 0.39
CA LYS A 318 2.57 4.15 0.81
C LYS A 318 2.43 2.85 0.02
N GLN A 319 1.21 2.32 -0.13
CA GLN A 319 0.96 1.10 -0.90
C GLN A 319 1.27 1.28 -2.39
N SER A 320 0.84 2.39 -3.00
CA SER A 320 1.12 2.69 -4.40
C SER A 320 2.62 2.88 -4.69
N THR A 321 3.37 3.47 -3.75
CA THR A 321 4.83 3.57 -3.85
C THR A 321 5.50 2.20 -3.80
N ALA A 322 5.02 1.29 -2.94
CA ALA A 322 5.55 -0.08 -2.83
C ALA A 322 5.39 -0.89 -4.12
N LEU A 323 4.30 -0.64 -4.86
CA LEU A 323 4.01 -1.26 -6.15
C LEU A 323 4.61 -0.49 -7.34
N GLY A 324 5.46 0.51 -7.12
CA GLY A 324 6.11 1.28 -8.18
C GLY A 324 5.17 2.19 -8.98
N CYS A 325 3.95 2.43 -8.48
CA CYS A 325 2.92 3.24 -9.11
C CYS A 325 2.95 4.72 -8.71
N PHE A 326 3.72 5.07 -7.67
CA PHE A 326 3.85 6.45 -7.19
C PHE A 326 5.33 6.82 -6.95
N PRO A 327 5.72 8.09 -7.16
CA PRO A 327 7.07 8.55 -6.87
C PRO A 327 7.51 8.33 -5.42
N ARG A 328 8.81 8.07 -5.21
CA ARG A 328 9.34 7.82 -3.86
C ARG A 328 9.26 9.08 -2.99
N LEU A 329 8.51 8.98 -1.89
CA LEU A 329 8.37 10.03 -0.89
C LEU A 329 9.03 9.66 0.45
N LYS A 330 9.27 10.67 1.30
CA LYS A 330 9.74 10.45 2.68
C LYS A 330 8.57 10.00 3.55
N ILE A 331 8.55 8.71 3.87
CA ILE A 331 7.57 8.08 4.78
C ILE A 331 8.17 8.08 6.18
N ILE A 332 7.43 8.60 7.17
CA ILE A 332 7.84 8.60 8.58
C ILE A 332 6.84 7.76 9.37
N HIS A 333 7.30 6.66 9.97
CA HIS A 333 6.46 5.84 10.85
C HIS A 333 6.40 6.49 12.24
N THR A 334 5.19 6.81 12.70
CA THR A 334 4.97 7.53 13.96
C THR A 334 4.94 6.58 15.16
N SER A 335 4.37 5.38 15.05
CA SER A 335 4.32 4.38 16.14
C SER A 335 5.28 3.19 15.98
N ARG A 336 5.76 2.68 17.11
CA ARG A 336 6.59 1.47 17.20
C ARG A 336 5.76 0.18 17.25
N LYS A 337 4.47 0.28 17.59
CA LYS A 337 3.55 -0.86 17.70
C LYS A 337 2.80 -1.13 16.40
N PHE A 338 2.37 -0.07 15.71
CA PHE A 338 1.55 -0.17 14.51
C PHE A 338 2.30 0.38 13.29
N MET A 339 2.65 -0.51 12.35
CA MET A 339 3.32 -0.15 11.10
C MET A 339 2.48 0.82 10.24
N GLY A 340 1.15 0.70 10.30
CA GLY A 340 0.20 1.54 9.57
C GLY A 340 0.26 3.02 9.92
N GLN A 341 0.72 3.39 11.13
CA GLN A 341 0.70 4.79 11.59
C GLN A 341 1.80 5.62 10.91
N ILE A 342 1.44 6.24 9.79
CA ILE A 342 2.37 6.88 8.85
C ILE A 342 2.09 8.38 8.76
N TYR A 343 3.17 9.16 8.63
CA TYR A 343 3.13 10.58 8.29
C TYR A 343 4.01 10.85 7.06
N ILE A 344 3.44 11.49 6.04
CA ILE A 344 4.13 11.87 4.80
C ILE A 344 4.13 13.41 4.71
N PRO A 345 5.23 14.10 5.12
CA PRO A 345 5.24 15.56 5.23
C PRO A 345 4.88 16.30 3.94
N VAL A 346 5.42 15.84 2.80
CA VAL A 346 5.20 16.48 1.49
C VAL A 346 3.71 16.40 1.11
N MET A 347 3.09 15.23 1.32
CA MET A 347 1.67 15.06 1.02
C MET A 347 0.79 15.84 1.98
N ASN A 348 1.16 15.94 3.25
CA ASN A 348 0.43 16.74 4.23
C ASN A 348 0.31 18.22 3.81
N TRP A 349 1.43 18.84 3.43
CA TRP A 349 1.44 20.23 2.97
C TRP A 349 0.75 20.39 1.61
N PHE A 350 0.90 19.41 0.72
CA PHE A 350 0.22 19.39 -0.57
C PHE A 350 -1.31 19.33 -0.41
N LEU A 351 -1.81 18.44 0.45
CA LEU A 351 -3.23 18.33 0.78
C LEU A 351 -3.75 19.62 1.41
N LEU A 352 -3.01 20.21 2.38
CA LEU A 352 -3.38 21.51 2.95
C LEU A 352 -3.54 22.58 1.86
N ALA A 353 -2.52 22.76 1.02
CA ALA A 353 -2.53 23.80 -0.01
C ALA A 353 -3.73 23.65 -0.95
N LEU A 354 -4.03 22.42 -1.37
CA LEU A 354 -5.12 22.16 -2.30
C LEU A 354 -6.50 22.28 -1.64
N SER A 355 -6.65 21.84 -0.38
CA SER A 355 -7.88 22.06 0.38
C SER A 355 -8.14 23.56 0.59
N LEU A 356 -7.10 24.37 0.83
CA LEU A 356 -7.22 25.83 0.94
C LEU A 356 -7.65 26.46 -0.39
N VAL A 357 -7.02 26.08 -1.51
CA VAL A 357 -7.40 26.55 -2.85
C VAL A 357 -8.86 26.21 -3.14
N MET A 358 -9.30 25.00 -2.79
CA MET A 358 -10.69 24.56 -3.00
C MET A 358 -11.67 25.41 -2.18
N VAL A 359 -11.42 25.59 -0.88
CA VAL A 359 -12.31 26.39 0.00
C VAL A 359 -12.37 27.86 -0.41
N CYS A 360 -11.24 28.44 -0.85
CA CYS A 360 -11.21 29.83 -1.28
C CYS A 360 -11.85 30.02 -2.67
N SER A 361 -11.74 29.04 -3.57
CA SER A 361 -12.29 29.13 -4.93
C SER A 361 -13.78 28.79 -4.97
N ILE A 362 -14.18 27.73 -4.28
CA ILE A 362 -15.54 27.20 -4.23
C ILE A 362 -16.13 27.61 -2.87
N SER A 363 -16.54 28.87 -2.74
CA SER A 363 -17.04 29.42 -1.47
C SER A 363 -18.38 28.81 -1.03
N SER A 364 -19.00 27.93 -1.83
CA SER A 364 -20.30 27.31 -1.55
C SER A 364 -20.18 25.86 -1.05
N ILE A 365 -20.83 25.57 0.09
CA ILE A 365 -20.89 24.22 0.67
C ILE A 365 -21.59 23.21 -0.27
N TYR A 366 -22.56 23.67 -1.06
CA TYR A 366 -23.32 22.81 -1.97
C TYR A 366 -22.49 22.36 -3.18
N GLU A 367 -21.67 23.25 -3.72
CA GLU A 367 -20.79 22.96 -4.85
C GLU A 367 -19.67 22.01 -4.42
N ILE A 368 -19.02 22.29 -3.27
CA ILE A 368 -18.06 21.35 -2.66
C ILE A 368 -18.71 19.99 -2.42
N GLY A 369 -19.94 19.95 -1.90
CA GLY A 369 -20.68 18.72 -1.63
C GLY A 369 -20.96 17.88 -2.90
N ASN A 370 -21.35 18.51 -4.01
CA ASN A 370 -21.54 17.78 -5.27
C ASN A 370 -20.22 17.18 -5.77
N ALA A 371 -19.16 17.98 -5.70
CA ALA A 371 -17.83 17.62 -6.13
C ALA A 371 -17.27 16.46 -5.28
N TYR A 372 -17.55 16.48 -3.98
CA TYR A 372 -17.29 15.38 -3.04
C TYR A 372 -18.00 14.08 -3.44
N GLY A 373 -19.29 14.17 -3.80
CA GLY A 373 -20.07 13.01 -4.25
C GLY A 373 -19.50 12.33 -5.51
N ILE A 374 -18.92 13.10 -6.45
CA ILE A 374 -18.29 12.54 -7.66
C ILE A 374 -17.05 11.71 -7.31
N ALA A 375 -16.16 12.27 -6.48
CA ALA A 375 -14.93 11.60 -6.10
C ALA A 375 -15.23 10.29 -5.38
N GLU A 376 -16.08 10.35 -4.35
CA GLU A 376 -16.43 9.18 -3.54
C GLU A 376 -17.12 8.09 -4.36
N LEU A 377 -18.13 8.41 -5.20
CA LEU A 377 -18.76 7.41 -6.06
C LEU A 377 -17.78 6.75 -7.02
N GLY A 378 -16.88 7.56 -7.58
CA GLY A 378 -15.81 7.07 -8.43
C GLY A 378 -15.01 5.98 -7.71
N VAL A 379 -14.60 6.21 -6.46
CA VAL A 379 -13.88 5.20 -5.68
C VAL A 379 -14.78 4.00 -5.35
N MET A 380 -16.00 4.23 -4.86
CA MET A 380 -16.92 3.15 -4.47
C MET A 380 -17.16 2.17 -5.63
N MET A 381 -17.36 2.67 -6.85
CA MET A 381 -17.51 1.87 -8.06
C MET A 381 -16.26 1.04 -8.39
N MET A 382 -15.07 1.65 -8.29
CA MET A 382 -13.81 0.93 -8.52
C MET A 382 -13.61 -0.17 -7.47
N THR A 383 -13.95 0.10 -6.20
CA THR A 383 -13.90 -0.87 -5.12
C THR A 383 -14.87 -2.03 -5.36
N THR A 384 -16.10 -1.76 -5.81
CA THR A 384 -17.09 -2.81 -6.16
C THR A 384 -16.55 -3.73 -7.26
N ILE A 385 -15.94 -3.16 -8.31
CA ILE A 385 -15.34 -3.94 -9.40
C ILE A 385 -14.16 -4.79 -8.88
N LEU A 386 -13.26 -4.22 -8.06
CA LEU A 386 -12.11 -4.94 -7.52
C LEU A 386 -12.51 -6.07 -6.57
N VAL A 387 -13.46 -5.81 -5.66
CA VAL A 387 -13.99 -6.83 -4.73
C VAL A 387 -14.67 -7.96 -5.51
N THR A 388 -15.36 -7.65 -6.61
CA THR A 388 -15.93 -8.68 -7.50
C THR A 388 -14.86 -9.60 -8.06
N ILE A 389 -13.72 -9.05 -8.51
CA ILE A 389 -12.60 -9.85 -9.00
C ILE A 389 -12.02 -10.71 -7.86
N VAL A 390 -11.92 -10.18 -6.65
CA VAL A 390 -11.49 -10.92 -5.45
C VAL A 390 -12.47 -12.05 -5.10
N MET A 391 -13.78 -11.81 -5.16
CA MET A 391 -14.81 -12.82 -4.93
C MET A 391 -14.69 -13.99 -5.91
N LEU A 392 -14.42 -13.70 -7.19
CA LEU A 392 -14.27 -14.70 -8.26
C LEU A 392 -12.95 -15.48 -8.16
N LEU A 393 -11.84 -14.82 -7.86
CA LEU A 393 -10.51 -15.42 -7.89
C LEU A 393 -10.06 -16.02 -6.55
N ILE A 394 -10.37 -15.36 -5.45
CA ILE A 394 -9.79 -15.66 -4.13
C ILE A 394 -10.83 -16.32 -3.22
N TRP A 395 -12.02 -15.74 -3.10
CA TRP A 395 -13.06 -16.31 -2.23
C TRP A 395 -13.72 -17.54 -2.85
N GLN A 396 -13.69 -17.67 -4.17
CA GLN A 396 -14.21 -18.84 -4.91
C GLN A 396 -15.67 -19.13 -4.55
N ILE A 397 -16.48 -18.08 -4.39
CA ILE A 397 -17.90 -18.20 -4.04
C ILE A 397 -18.77 -18.46 -5.27
N ASN A 398 -20.02 -18.89 -5.04
CA ASN A 398 -20.97 -19.19 -6.10
C ASN A 398 -21.21 -17.97 -7.01
N ILE A 399 -21.25 -18.19 -8.33
CA ILE A 399 -21.43 -17.14 -9.35
C ILE A 399 -22.74 -16.36 -9.16
N ILE A 400 -23.79 -17.01 -8.66
CA ILE A 400 -25.09 -16.36 -8.43
C ILE A 400 -24.94 -15.27 -7.35
N VAL A 401 -24.18 -15.56 -6.28
CA VAL A 401 -23.91 -14.60 -5.20
C VAL A 401 -23.05 -13.44 -5.73
N VAL A 402 -22.02 -13.73 -6.53
CA VAL A 402 -21.18 -12.70 -7.15
C VAL A 402 -22.00 -11.81 -8.07
N LEU A 403 -22.81 -12.40 -8.95
CA LEU A 403 -23.63 -11.65 -9.90
C LEU A 403 -24.66 -10.80 -9.16
N SER A 404 -25.28 -11.34 -8.11
CA SER A 404 -26.19 -10.59 -7.25
C SER A 404 -25.49 -9.39 -6.59
N PHE A 405 -24.28 -9.58 -6.03
CA PHE A 405 -23.49 -8.49 -5.46
C PHE A 405 -23.21 -7.38 -6.48
N VAL A 406 -22.72 -7.74 -7.67
CA VAL A 406 -22.40 -6.77 -8.73
C VAL A 406 -23.64 -6.02 -9.18
N VAL A 407 -24.71 -6.74 -9.53
CA VAL A 407 -25.93 -6.13 -10.08
C VAL A 407 -26.57 -5.19 -9.07
N ILE A 408 -26.60 -5.55 -7.79
CA ILE A 408 -27.17 -4.72 -6.73
C ILE A 408 -26.28 -3.49 -6.48
N PHE A 409 -25.01 -3.67 -6.11
CA PHE A 409 -24.20 -2.55 -5.65
C PHE A 409 -23.68 -1.67 -6.79
N LEU A 410 -23.19 -2.26 -7.88
CA LEU A 410 -22.76 -1.47 -9.04
C LEU A 410 -23.96 -0.79 -9.71
N GLY A 411 -25.12 -1.45 -9.75
CA GLY A 411 -26.36 -0.86 -10.25
C GLY A 411 -26.79 0.36 -9.44
N LEU A 412 -26.83 0.23 -8.10
CA LEU A 412 -27.12 1.35 -7.20
C LEU A 412 -26.11 2.49 -7.36
N GLU A 413 -24.81 2.19 -7.39
CA GLU A 413 -23.75 3.18 -7.56
C GLU A 413 -23.85 3.91 -8.90
N LEU A 414 -24.16 3.20 -9.99
CA LEU A 414 -24.41 3.82 -11.30
C LEU A 414 -25.63 4.75 -11.28
N MET A 415 -26.69 4.41 -10.54
CA MET A 415 -27.85 5.30 -10.34
C MET A 415 -27.44 6.57 -9.56
N PHE A 416 -26.67 6.45 -8.49
CA PHE A 416 -26.13 7.63 -7.78
C PHE A 416 -25.18 8.44 -8.67
N PHE A 417 -24.31 7.78 -9.45
CA PHE A 417 -23.32 8.44 -10.30
C PHE A 417 -23.96 9.24 -11.41
N SER A 418 -25.00 8.69 -12.04
CA SER A 418 -25.79 9.39 -13.05
C SER A 418 -26.56 10.59 -12.49
N SER A 419 -26.94 10.59 -11.20
CA SER A 419 -27.49 11.77 -10.52
C SER A 419 -26.44 12.88 -10.33
N VAL A 420 -25.25 12.54 -9.84
CA VAL A 420 -24.20 13.54 -9.54
C VAL A 420 -23.53 14.08 -10.81
N LEU A 421 -23.44 13.29 -11.89
CA LEU A 421 -22.90 13.73 -13.18
C LEU A 421 -23.57 14.99 -13.74
N TRP A 422 -24.85 15.20 -13.45
CA TRP A 422 -25.57 16.40 -13.90
C TRP A 422 -25.10 17.68 -13.20
N SER A 423 -24.46 17.55 -12.04
CA SER A 423 -23.90 18.64 -11.24
C SER A 423 -22.43 18.96 -11.54
N VAL A 424 -21.87 18.37 -12.60
CA VAL A 424 -20.49 18.64 -13.05
C VAL A 424 -20.29 20.10 -13.46
N GLY A 425 -21.33 20.74 -14.01
CA GLY A 425 -21.33 22.16 -14.39
C GLY A 425 -21.18 23.13 -13.21
N ASP A 426 -21.57 22.71 -11.99
CA ASP A 426 -21.61 23.55 -10.79
C ASP A 426 -20.24 23.61 -10.06
N GLY A 427 -19.12 23.58 -10.79
CA GLY A 427 -17.76 23.66 -10.22
C GLY A 427 -17.13 22.32 -9.84
N SER A 428 -17.87 21.21 -9.90
CA SER A 428 -17.38 19.87 -9.55
C SER A 428 -16.28 19.34 -10.49
N TRP A 429 -16.13 19.92 -11.68
CA TRP A 429 -15.11 19.57 -12.67
C TRP A 429 -13.67 19.73 -12.16
N ILE A 430 -13.42 20.63 -11.20
CA ILE A 430 -12.08 20.92 -10.66
C ILE A 430 -11.46 19.66 -10.05
N ILE A 431 -12.25 18.90 -9.28
CA ILE A 431 -11.79 17.66 -8.63
C ILE A 431 -11.54 16.56 -9.67
N LEU A 432 -12.39 16.48 -10.69
CA LEU A 432 -12.23 15.48 -11.75
C LEU A 432 -10.95 15.74 -12.55
N VAL A 433 -10.68 17.00 -12.92
CA VAL A 433 -9.43 17.40 -13.56
C VAL A 433 -8.24 17.07 -12.66
N PHE A 434 -8.34 17.36 -11.36
CA PHE A 434 -7.31 17.01 -10.40
C PHE A 434 -7.03 15.50 -10.34
N ALA A 435 -8.07 14.67 -10.27
CA ALA A 435 -7.95 13.21 -10.28
C ALA A 435 -7.31 12.71 -11.59
N VAL A 436 -7.70 13.28 -12.74
CA VAL A 436 -7.10 12.94 -14.05
C VAL A 436 -5.61 13.30 -14.10
N VAL A 437 -5.21 14.46 -13.57
CA VAL A 437 -3.79 14.87 -13.50
C VAL A 437 -3.00 13.90 -12.63
N LEU A 438 -3.50 13.56 -11.44
CA LEU A 438 -2.86 12.59 -10.55
C LEU A 438 -2.74 11.21 -11.19
N PHE A 439 -3.80 10.76 -11.88
CA PHE A 439 -3.80 9.52 -12.63
C PHE A 439 -2.67 9.48 -13.66
N PHE A 440 -2.49 10.55 -14.44
CA PHE A 440 -1.39 10.64 -15.41
C PHE A 440 -0.02 10.62 -14.75
N VAL A 441 0.16 11.32 -13.62
CA VAL A 441 1.42 11.28 -12.86
C VAL A 441 1.76 9.85 -12.45
N MET A 442 0.79 9.13 -11.88
CA MET A 442 0.98 7.75 -11.46
C MET A 442 1.22 6.79 -12.64
N TYR A 443 0.46 6.95 -13.72
CA TYR A 443 0.59 6.14 -14.92
C TYR A 443 1.97 6.31 -15.58
N ILE A 444 2.41 7.55 -15.77
CA ILE A 444 3.73 7.87 -16.35
C ILE A 444 4.85 7.32 -15.45
N TRP A 445 4.71 7.47 -14.13
CA TRP A 445 5.68 6.93 -13.18
C TRP A 445 5.79 5.41 -13.24
N ASN A 446 4.65 4.71 -13.24
CA ASN A 446 4.62 3.25 -13.35
C ASN A 446 5.19 2.78 -14.69
N TYR A 447 4.80 3.44 -15.79
CA TYR A 447 5.28 3.12 -17.13
C TYR A 447 6.81 3.26 -17.23
N GLY A 448 7.36 4.39 -16.77
CA GLY A 448 8.80 4.61 -16.78
C GLY A 448 9.57 3.67 -15.84
N SER A 449 9.03 3.41 -14.64
CA SER A 449 9.64 2.49 -13.67
C SER A 449 9.66 1.04 -14.18
N LYS A 450 8.57 0.59 -14.82
CA LYS A 450 8.51 -0.71 -15.48
C LYS A 450 9.56 -0.83 -16.57
N LEU A 451 9.63 0.18 -17.44
CA LEU A 451 10.55 0.20 -18.56
C LEU A 451 12.02 0.19 -18.10
N LYS A 452 12.30 0.86 -16.99
CA LYS A 452 13.61 0.86 -16.31
C LYS A 452 13.97 -0.56 -15.91
N TYR A 453 13.06 -1.19 -15.17
CA TYR A 453 13.27 -2.49 -14.58
C TYR A 453 13.45 -3.57 -15.66
N GLU A 454 12.61 -3.57 -16.70
CA GLU A 454 12.75 -4.52 -17.81
C GLU A 454 14.09 -4.37 -18.52
N THR A 455 14.59 -3.15 -18.68
CA THR A 455 15.89 -2.91 -19.33
C THR A 455 17.05 -3.32 -18.43
N GLU A 456 16.99 -3.01 -17.13
CA GLU A 456 17.97 -3.45 -16.13
C GLU A 456 18.02 -4.98 -16.02
N VAL A 457 16.88 -5.67 -16.17
CA VAL A 457 16.81 -7.13 -16.17
C VAL A 457 17.36 -7.74 -17.45
N LYS A 458 17.06 -7.16 -18.62
CA LYS A 458 17.57 -7.66 -19.92
C LYS A 458 19.08 -7.47 -20.06
N GLN A 459 19.64 -6.40 -19.49
CA GLN A 459 21.06 -6.11 -19.55
C GLN A 459 21.86 -6.68 -18.37
N LYS A 460 21.29 -7.62 -17.61
CA LYS A 460 22.04 -8.31 -16.54
C LYS A 460 23.30 -8.96 -17.12
N MET A 461 24.38 -8.85 -16.38
CA MET A 461 25.63 -9.53 -16.72
C MET A 461 25.44 -11.04 -16.45
N SER A 462 25.76 -11.89 -17.43
CA SER A 462 25.76 -13.34 -17.23
C SER A 462 26.88 -13.72 -16.26
N MET A 463 26.64 -14.77 -15.48
CA MET A 463 27.66 -15.34 -14.61
C MET A 463 28.81 -15.94 -15.43
N ASP A 464 28.48 -16.45 -16.63
CA ASP A 464 29.44 -17.03 -17.58
C ASP A 464 30.46 -15.99 -18.04
N LEU A 465 30.01 -14.79 -18.43
CA LEU A 465 30.89 -13.68 -18.80
C LEU A 465 31.82 -13.28 -17.65
N LEU A 466 31.33 -13.34 -16.41
CA LEU A 466 32.17 -13.05 -15.25
C LEU A 466 33.22 -14.14 -15.01
N ARG A 467 32.88 -15.41 -15.27
CA ARG A 467 33.82 -16.54 -15.19
C ARG A 467 34.90 -16.45 -16.28
N GLU A 468 34.53 -16.02 -17.48
CA GLU A 468 35.47 -15.75 -18.59
C GLU A 468 36.47 -14.64 -18.27
N LEU A 469 36.04 -13.59 -17.56
CA LEU A 469 36.91 -12.46 -17.18
C LEU A 469 37.98 -12.82 -16.12
N GLY A 470 37.88 -14.00 -15.49
CA GLY A 470 38.83 -14.49 -14.49
C GLY A 470 38.80 -13.71 -13.16
N PRO A 471 39.63 -14.10 -12.18
CA PRO A 471 39.67 -13.49 -10.84
C PRO A 471 39.98 -11.99 -10.84
N ASN A 472 40.73 -11.52 -11.85
CA ASN A 472 41.06 -10.10 -12.01
C ASN A 472 39.94 -9.30 -12.72
N LEU A 473 38.87 -9.95 -13.17
CA LEU A 473 37.74 -9.34 -13.89
C LEU A 473 38.18 -8.55 -15.14
N GLY A 474 39.32 -8.91 -15.73
CA GLY A 474 39.95 -8.15 -16.83
C GLY A 474 40.45 -6.74 -16.45
N THR A 475 40.62 -6.42 -15.16
CA THR A 475 40.99 -5.07 -14.66
C THR A 475 42.04 -5.14 -13.53
N ILE A 476 42.60 -4.00 -13.14
CA ILE A 476 43.54 -3.90 -12.00
C ILE A 476 42.76 -3.93 -10.68
N ARG A 477 43.19 -4.75 -9.71
CA ARG A 477 42.57 -4.82 -8.38
C ARG A 477 43.22 -3.81 -7.42
N ALA A 478 42.59 -2.67 -7.23
CA ALA A 478 43.00 -1.66 -6.25
C ALA A 478 42.64 -2.09 -4.82
N PRO A 479 43.49 -1.86 -3.81
CA PRO A 479 43.22 -2.27 -2.44
C PRO A 479 42.02 -1.49 -1.86
N GLY A 480 41.07 -2.19 -1.24
CA GLY A 480 39.90 -1.57 -0.60
C GLY A 480 38.60 -2.37 -0.77
N ILE A 481 37.51 -1.88 -0.18
CA ILE A 481 36.18 -2.49 -0.27
C ILE A 481 35.25 -1.61 -1.12
N GLY A 482 34.76 -2.16 -2.22
CA GLY A 482 33.73 -1.53 -3.06
C GLY A 482 32.33 -2.02 -2.68
N LEU A 483 31.49 -1.14 -2.11
CA LEU A 483 30.08 -1.42 -1.83
C LEU A 483 29.22 -1.01 -3.02
N LEU A 484 28.74 -1.98 -3.81
CA LEU A 484 27.82 -1.70 -4.91
C LEU A 484 26.37 -1.87 -4.47
N TYR A 485 25.63 -0.76 -4.40
CA TYR A 485 24.20 -0.81 -4.07
C TYR A 485 23.37 -1.22 -5.29
N ASN A 486 22.49 -2.20 -5.10
CA ASN A 486 21.66 -2.72 -6.17
C ASN A 486 20.25 -3.08 -5.68
N GLU A 487 19.25 -2.77 -6.52
CA GLU A 487 17.84 -3.11 -6.28
C GLU A 487 17.54 -4.57 -6.68
N LEU A 488 18.37 -5.19 -7.53
CA LEU A 488 18.16 -6.58 -7.95
C LEU A 488 18.59 -7.56 -6.84
N ALA A 489 17.63 -8.35 -6.35
CA ALA A 489 17.91 -9.42 -5.38
C ALA A 489 18.66 -10.62 -6.00
N LYS A 490 18.60 -10.79 -7.33
CA LYS A 490 19.21 -11.89 -8.08
C LYS A 490 19.89 -11.41 -9.37
N GLY A 491 21.07 -11.99 -9.65
CA GLY A 491 21.93 -11.65 -10.79
C GLY A 491 22.88 -10.48 -10.52
N ILE A 492 23.87 -10.29 -11.39
CA ILE A 492 24.82 -9.17 -11.32
C ILE A 492 24.24 -7.99 -12.11
N PRO A 493 24.17 -6.78 -11.52
CA PRO A 493 23.60 -5.62 -12.21
C PRO A 493 24.46 -5.21 -13.42
N ALA A 494 23.80 -4.79 -14.50
CA ALA A 494 24.43 -4.29 -15.72
C ALA A 494 25.46 -3.17 -15.48
N ILE A 495 25.19 -2.35 -14.46
CA ILE A 495 26.02 -1.20 -14.05
C ILE A 495 27.41 -1.68 -13.64
N PHE A 496 27.53 -2.87 -13.07
CA PHE A 496 28.82 -3.46 -12.75
C PHE A 496 29.63 -3.75 -14.01
N GLY A 497 29.01 -4.35 -15.04
CA GLY A 497 29.67 -4.55 -16.33
C GLY A 497 30.12 -3.24 -16.98
N HIS A 498 29.26 -2.22 -16.99
CA HIS A 498 29.62 -0.89 -17.49
C HIS A 498 30.76 -0.25 -16.67
N PHE A 499 30.79 -0.49 -15.36
CA PHE A 499 31.88 -0.02 -14.50
C PHE A 499 33.21 -0.67 -14.88
N LEU A 500 33.22 -1.99 -15.10
CA LEU A 500 34.40 -2.75 -15.53
C LEU A 500 34.94 -2.26 -16.89
N THR A 501 34.08 -1.89 -17.83
CA THR A 501 34.53 -1.41 -19.15
C THR A 501 34.99 0.05 -19.14
N THR A 502 34.52 0.86 -18.20
CA THR A 502 34.81 2.30 -18.16
C THR A 502 36.06 2.61 -17.33
N LEU A 503 36.33 1.81 -16.29
CA LEU A 503 37.46 2.05 -15.40
C LEU A 503 38.48 0.92 -15.47
N PRO A 504 39.78 1.24 -15.55
CA PRO A 504 40.83 0.25 -15.60
C PRO A 504 41.11 -0.42 -14.25
N ALA A 505 40.45 0.01 -13.17
CA ALA A 505 40.68 -0.50 -11.82
C ALA A 505 39.39 -0.68 -11.00
N VAL A 506 39.37 -1.75 -10.19
CA VAL A 506 38.24 -2.15 -9.34
C VAL A 506 38.77 -2.52 -7.95
N HIS A 507 37.95 -2.35 -6.92
CA HIS A 507 38.33 -2.70 -5.54
C HIS A 507 38.62 -4.20 -5.36
N SER A 508 39.56 -4.50 -4.48
CA SER A 508 40.07 -5.84 -4.19
C SER A 508 39.04 -6.74 -3.52
N MET A 509 38.06 -6.17 -2.83
CA MET A 509 36.83 -6.84 -2.39
C MET A 509 35.59 -6.08 -2.87
N ILE A 510 34.59 -6.81 -3.36
CA ILE A 510 33.35 -6.22 -3.87
C ILE A 510 32.17 -6.82 -3.12
N ILE A 511 31.30 -5.97 -2.58
CA ILE A 511 30.10 -6.40 -1.88
C ILE A 511 28.88 -5.77 -2.55
N PHE A 512 28.05 -6.61 -3.16
CA PHE A 512 26.74 -6.20 -3.67
C PHE A 512 25.76 -6.06 -2.50
N VAL A 513 25.36 -4.84 -2.16
CA VAL A 513 24.43 -4.58 -1.05
C VAL A 513 23.02 -4.37 -1.60
N CYS A 514 22.09 -5.24 -1.20
CA CYS A 514 20.67 -5.13 -1.49
C CYS A 514 19.92 -4.85 -0.17
N ILE A 515 19.18 -3.75 -0.10
CA ILE A 515 18.40 -3.40 1.08
C ILE A 515 16.98 -3.92 0.94
N LYS A 516 16.52 -4.70 1.92
CA LYS A 516 15.14 -5.19 1.99
C LYS A 516 14.47 -4.72 3.28
N TYR A 517 13.30 -4.11 3.15
CA TYR A 517 12.47 -3.77 4.29
C TYR A 517 11.55 -4.94 4.66
N ILE A 518 11.40 -5.20 5.96
CA ILE A 518 10.58 -6.28 6.53
C ILE A 518 9.49 -5.63 7.41
N PRO A 519 8.28 -6.20 7.52
CA PRO A 519 7.18 -5.68 8.35
C PRO A 519 7.39 -5.87 9.86
N VAL A 520 8.61 -5.67 10.36
CA VAL A 520 8.94 -5.66 11.80
C VAL A 520 9.47 -4.28 12.19
N PRO A 521 9.26 -3.80 13.43
CA PRO A 521 9.69 -2.45 13.81
C PRO A 521 11.21 -2.28 13.70
N VAL A 522 11.96 -3.22 14.27
CA VAL A 522 13.43 -3.24 14.27
C VAL A 522 13.87 -4.66 14.00
N VAL A 523 14.77 -4.85 13.03
CA VAL A 523 15.37 -6.16 12.78
C VAL A 523 16.55 -6.37 13.73
N PRO A 524 16.61 -7.48 14.49
CA PRO A 524 17.76 -7.83 15.32
C PRO A 524 19.09 -7.79 14.54
N GLN A 525 20.19 -7.40 15.20
CA GLN A 525 21.48 -7.20 14.51
C GLN A 525 22.04 -8.47 13.86
N ASN A 526 21.82 -9.64 14.48
CA ASN A 526 22.25 -10.95 13.98
C ASN A 526 21.53 -11.39 12.69
N GLU A 527 20.31 -10.91 12.44
CA GLU A 527 19.52 -11.23 11.24
C GLU A 527 19.53 -10.09 10.20
N ARG A 528 20.20 -8.99 10.52
CA ARG A 528 20.23 -7.76 9.72
C ARG A 528 21.01 -7.93 8.42
N PHE A 529 22.13 -8.64 8.45
CA PHE A 529 22.99 -8.81 7.28
C PHE A 529 23.07 -10.29 6.91
N LEU A 530 22.60 -10.61 5.70
CA LEU A 530 22.70 -11.96 5.15
C LEU A 530 23.68 -11.97 3.99
N PHE A 531 24.80 -12.64 4.20
CA PHE A 531 25.83 -12.79 3.19
C PHE A 531 25.66 -14.07 2.39
N ARG A 532 26.04 -13.98 1.12
CA ARG A 532 26.24 -15.11 0.19
C ARG A 532 27.43 -14.80 -0.70
N ARG A 533 28.18 -15.83 -1.06
CA ARG A 533 29.25 -15.73 -2.06
C ARG A 533 28.64 -15.76 -3.47
N VAL A 534 29.16 -14.93 -4.38
CA VAL A 534 28.65 -14.86 -5.77
C VAL A 534 29.53 -15.68 -6.72
N CYS A 535 30.83 -15.73 -6.46
CA CYS A 535 31.84 -16.36 -7.30
C CYS A 535 32.79 -17.23 -6.45
N PRO A 536 33.63 -18.07 -7.05
CA PRO A 536 34.67 -18.81 -6.33
C PRO A 536 35.57 -17.90 -5.48
N ARG A 537 36.24 -18.46 -4.47
CA ARG A 537 37.01 -17.70 -3.45
C ARG A 537 38.01 -16.69 -4.04
N SER A 538 38.63 -17.01 -5.17
CA SER A 538 39.62 -16.17 -5.85
C SER A 538 39.10 -14.79 -6.30
N TYR A 539 37.79 -14.60 -6.45
CA TYR A 539 37.20 -13.34 -6.91
C TYR A 539 36.94 -12.34 -5.78
N HIS A 540 36.81 -12.79 -4.53
CA HIS A 540 36.42 -11.97 -3.37
C HIS A 540 35.17 -11.11 -3.60
N ILE A 541 34.14 -11.69 -4.23
CA ILE A 541 32.86 -11.03 -4.51
C ILE A 541 31.76 -11.64 -3.63
N PHE A 542 31.13 -10.77 -2.83
CA PHE A 542 30.07 -11.13 -1.91
C PHE A 542 28.77 -10.41 -2.25
N ARG A 543 27.65 -10.99 -1.85
CA ARG A 543 26.35 -10.35 -1.85
C ARG A 543 25.84 -10.28 -0.42
N CYS A 544 25.39 -9.10 -0.03
CA CYS A 544 24.77 -8.83 1.26
C CYS A 544 23.31 -8.40 1.05
N VAL A 545 22.38 -9.11 1.69
CA VAL A 545 21.00 -8.65 1.83
C VAL A 545 20.85 -8.02 3.21
N ALA A 546 20.77 -6.68 3.25
CA ALA A 546 20.59 -5.91 4.47
C ALA A 546 19.10 -5.73 4.76
N ARG A 547 18.61 -6.36 5.83
CA ARG A 547 17.22 -6.40 6.27
C ARG A 547 16.96 -5.29 7.29
N TYR A 548 15.98 -4.45 7.03
CA TYR A 548 15.62 -3.35 7.91
C TYR A 548 14.14 -3.40 8.30
N GLY A 549 13.86 -3.07 9.55
CA GLY A 549 12.52 -2.83 10.04
C GLY A 549 12.00 -1.45 9.63
N TYR A 550 10.69 -1.24 9.75
CA TYR A 550 10.06 0.02 9.35
C TYR A 550 10.39 1.21 10.28
N LYS A 551 10.91 0.96 11.49
CA LYS A 551 11.41 1.98 12.42
C LYS A 551 12.94 2.05 12.48
N ASP A 552 13.66 1.20 11.75
CA ASP A 552 15.12 1.25 11.73
C ASP A 552 15.61 2.56 11.08
N VAL A 553 16.31 3.37 11.85
CA VAL A 553 16.84 4.66 11.40
C VAL A 553 18.24 4.43 10.83
N ARG A 554 18.38 4.60 9.50
CA ARG A 554 19.68 4.55 8.81
C ARG A 554 20.54 5.80 9.01
N LYS A 555 19.96 6.87 9.55
CA LYS A 555 20.41 8.24 9.31
C LYS A 555 21.63 8.71 10.10
N GLU A 556 22.06 8.02 11.14
CA GLU A 556 22.90 8.70 12.13
C GLU A 556 24.37 8.31 12.12
N ASN A 557 24.80 7.14 11.59
CA ASN A 557 26.23 6.84 11.45
C ASN A 557 26.53 5.86 10.32
N HIS A 558 27.01 6.38 9.19
CA HIS A 558 27.54 5.59 8.08
C HIS A 558 28.67 4.64 8.51
N GLN A 559 29.54 5.11 9.40
CA GLN A 559 30.63 4.34 9.99
C GLN A 559 30.12 3.14 10.79
N MET A 560 29.00 3.29 11.52
CA MET A 560 28.39 2.17 12.24
C MET A 560 27.81 1.12 11.29
N PHE A 561 27.24 1.55 10.17
CA PHE A 561 26.79 0.62 9.14
C PHE A 561 27.95 -0.18 8.56
N GLU A 562 29.06 0.47 8.23
CA GLU A 562 30.27 -0.19 7.72
C GLU A 562 30.83 -1.20 8.72
N GLN A 563 30.97 -0.80 9.98
CA GLN A 563 31.47 -1.66 11.04
C GLN A 563 30.62 -2.92 11.19
N LEU A 564 29.29 -2.76 11.30
CA LEU A 564 28.38 -3.90 11.45
C LEU A 564 28.36 -4.79 10.20
N LEU A 565 28.46 -4.20 9.00
CA LEU A 565 28.50 -4.94 7.74
C LEU A 565 29.78 -5.79 7.64
N ILE A 566 30.92 -5.22 8.01
CA ILE A 566 32.21 -5.92 7.99
C ILE A 566 32.26 -7.00 9.08
N GLU A 567 31.79 -6.72 10.30
CA GLU A 567 31.74 -7.71 11.38
C GLU A 567 30.85 -8.90 10.98
N SER A 568 29.71 -8.64 10.34
CA SER A 568 28.84 -9.71 9.84
C SER A 568 29.47 -10.48 8.66
N LEU A 569 30.30 -9.84 7.83
CA LEU A 569 31.05 -10.52 6.78
C LEU A 569 32.12 -11.43 7.38
N GLU A 570 32.83 -10.98 8.40
CA GLU A 570 33.82 -11.79 9.12
C GLU A 570 33.18 -13.03 9.75
N LYS A 571 32.02 -12.87 10.41
CA LYS A 571 31.24 -14.00 10.96
C LYS A 571 30.79 -14.97 9.86
N PHE A 572 30.41 -14.46 8.69
CA PHE A 572 30.04 -15.30 7.55
C PHE A 572 31.23 -16.11 7.03
N ILE A 573 32.40 -15.50 6.84
CA ILE A 573 33.61 -16.18 6.36
C ILE A 573 34.02 -17.29 7.35
N ARG A 574 33.96 -17.02 8.66
CA ARG A 574 34.25 -18.03 9.69
C ARG A 574 33.28 -19.22 9.63
N ARG A 575 31.98 -18.95 9.45
CA ARG A 575 30.96 -20.02 9.34
C ARG A 575 31.12 -20.83 8.04
N ASP A 576 31.35 -20.18 6.90
CA ASP A 576 31.57 -20.81 5.59
C ASP A 576 32.86 -21.67 5.56
N ALA A 577 33.83 -21.40 6.45
CA ALA A 577 34.99 -22.26 6.67
C ALA A 577 34.64 -23.48 7.53
N GLN A 578 33.90 -23.28 8.64
CA GLN A 578 33.48 -24.36 9.54
C GLN A 578 32.51 -25.37 8.89
N GLU A 579 31.56 -24.89 8.07
CA GLU A 579 30.64 -25.78 7.36
C GLU A 579 31.40 -26.71 6.39
N ARG A 580 32.45 -26.22 5.74
CA ARG A 580 33.28 -27.02 4.84
C ARG A 580 34.24 -27.98 5.54
N SER A 581 34.78 -27.62 6.71
CA SER A 581 35.57 -28.58 7.48
C SER A 581 34.72 -29.78 7.90
N LEU A 582 33.44 -29.53 8.22
CA LEU A 582 32.49 -30.58 8.56
C LEU A 582 32.02 -31.40 7.34
N GLU A 583 31.86 -30.79 6.17
CA GLU A 583 31.56 -31.51 4.92
C GLU A 583 32.75 -32.37 4.44
N SER A 584 33.98 -31.88 4.64
CA SER A 584 35.22 -32.61 4.34
C SER A 584 35.43 -33.86 5.19
N ASP A 585 34.90 -33.89 6.41
CA ASP A 585 34.97 -35.06 7.31
C ASP A 585 33.89 -36.12 6.98
N GLY A 586 32.94 -35.81 6.09
CA GLY A 586 31.71 -36.57 5.92
C GLY A 586 31.50 -37.36 4.63
N ASN A 587 32.27 -37.13 3.56
CA ASN A 587 32.14 -37.93 2.32
C ASN A 587 33.39 -37.78 1.44
N GLY A 588 34.19 -38.84 1.35
CA GLY A 588 35.09 -39.02 0.21
C GLY A 588 34.32 -39.73 -0.89
N GLU A 589 33.79 -38.99 -1.87
CA GLU A 589 33.61 -39.46 -3.25
C GLU A 589 33.11 -38.33 -4.20
N SER A 590 33.95 -38.04 -5.20
CA SER A 590 33.69 -37.40 -6.50
C SER A 590 33.09 -35.98 -6.59
N ASP A 591 33.91 -35.08 -7.14
CA ASP A 591 33.55 -33.78 -7.69
C ASP A 591 32.46 -33.90 -8.78
N SER A 592 31.30 -33.29 -8.53
CA SER A 592 30.45 -32.71 -9.57
C SER A 592 29.69 -31.50 -9.00
N GLU A 593 30.08 -30.30 -9.45
CA GLU A 593 29.39 -29.05 -9.11
C GLU A 593 28.02 -29.01 -9.81
N GLU A 594 26.94 -29.40 -9.11
CA GLU A 594 25.56 -29.05 -9.49
C GLU A 594 24.86 -28.22 -8.41
N GLU A 595 24.15 -27.17 -8.87
CA GLU A 595 23.39 -26.23 -8.03
C GLU A 595 22.29 -26.95 -7.23
N HIS A 596 22.50 -27.16 -5.92
CA HIS A 596 21.42 -27.57 -5.03
C HIS A 596 20.96 -26.48 -4.05
N ALA A 597 19.63 -26.32 -4.02
CA ALA A 597 18.89 -25.40 -3.19
C ALA A 597 18.88 -25.87 -1.71
N PHE A 598 19.24 -24.98 -0.80
CA PHE A 598 19.20 -25.15 0.66
C PHE A 598 17.97 -25.91 1.18
N SER A 599 18.19 -27.07 1.79
CA SER A 599 17.43 -27.55 2.96
C SER A 599 17.99 -26.83 4.20
N ARG A 600 17.11 -26.37 5.10
CA ARG A 600 17.51 -25.78 6.40
C ARG A 600 17.20 -26.79 7.49
N VAL A 601 18.23 -27.22 8.20
CA VAL A 601 18.09 -28.00 9.43
C VAL A 601 17.89 -27.03 10.61
N LEU A 602 16.85 -27.25 11.41
CA LEU A 602 16.60 -26.54 12.66
C LEU A 602 16.83 -27.51 13.82
N VAL A 603 17.70 -27.11 14.75
CA VAL A 603 17.97 -27.83 16.00
C VAL A 603 17.08 -27.23 17.09
N ALA A 604 16.25 -28.06 17.71
CA ALA A 604 15.44 -27.66 18.85
C ALA A 604 16.31 -27.51 20.13
N PRO A 605 15.87 -26.78 21.17
CA PRO A 605 16.67 -26.53 22.38
C PRO A 605 17.00 -27.81 23.19
N ASN A 606 16.36 -28.93 22.87
CA ASN A 606 16.61 -30.25 23.44
C ASN A 606 17.58 -31.11 22.59
N GLY A 607 18.21 -30.52 21.57
CA GLY A 607 19.21 -31.20 20.73
C GLY A 607 18.63 -32.11 19.65
N SER A 608 17.31 -32.19 19.45
CA SER A 608 16.74 -32.99 18.35
C SER A 608 16.79 -32.25 17.02
N VAL A 609 17.20 -32.98 15.98
CA VAL A 609 17.42 -32.51 14.61
C VAL A 609 16.26 -32.96 13.73
N TYR A 610 15.52 -32.04 13.11
CA TYR A 610 14.47 -32.37 12.14
C TYR A 610 14.88 -31.95 10.72
N SER A 611 14.86 -32.91 9.80
CA SER A 611 14.94 -32.67 8.35
C SER A 611 13.52 -32.61 7.77
N LEU A 612 13.22 -31.63 6.92
CA LEU A 612 11.89 -31.47 6.33
C LEU A 612 11.96 -31.52 4.79
N GLY A 613 11.50 -32.64 4.23
CA GLY A 613 11.19 -32.91 2.82
C GLY A 613 11.02 -34.42 2.66
N VAL A 614 9.89 -35.01 2.27
CA VAL A 614 9.06 -34.86 1.04
C VAL A 614 7.64 -35.43 1.35
N PRO A 615 6.56 -35.15 0.55
CA PRO A 615 5.20 -35.59 0.84
C PRO A 615 5.01 -37.11 0.74
N LEU A 616 4.16 -37.62 1.63
CA LEU A 616 3.51 -38.93 1.58
C LEU A 616 2.64 -39.09 0.33
N LEU A 617 2.91 -40.13 -0.46
CA LEU A 617 1.99 -41.05 -1.19
C LEU A 617 2.53 -41.45 -2.57
N ALA A 618 3.14 -42.63 -2.65
CA ALA A 618 2.93 -43.61 -3.72
C ALA A 618 3.32 -45.00 -3.20
N ASP A 619 2.50 -45.98 -3.53
CA ASP A 619 2.32 -47.26 -2.85
C ASP A 619 3.47 -48.28 -2.93
N PHE A 620 3.45 -49.13 -1.90
CA PHE A 620 4.01 -50.47 -1.77
C PHE A 620 4.04 -51.33 -3.06
N ARG A 621 5.18 -52.01 -3.28
CA ARG A 621 5.23 -53.48 -3.35
C ARG A 621 6.65 -54.02 -3.14
N ASP A 622 6.79 -54.79 -2.06
CA ASP A 622 7.90 -55.71 -1.77
C ASP A 622 8.03 -56.80 -2.84
N THR A 623 9.27 -57.18 -3.19
CA THR A 623 9.82 -58.54 -3.02
C THR A 623 11.25 -58.62 -3.56
N GLY A 624 12.13 -59.23 -2.77
CA GLY A 624 13.58 -59.15 -2.92
C GLY A 624 14.24 -60.20 -3.82
N LYS A 625 15.58 -60.14 -3.83
CA LYS A 625 16.49 -61.29 -3.71
C LYS A 625 17.94 -60.82 -3.67
N ALA A 626 18.69 -61.39 -2.72
CA ALA A 626 20.13 -61.34 -2.60
C ALA A 626 20.80 -62.11 -3.74
N VAL A 627 21.96 -61.63 -4.22
CA VAL A 627 23.08 -62.48 -4.67
C VAL A 627 24.39 -61.78 -4.32
N MET A 628 25.23 -62.60 -3.71
CA MET A 628 26.61 -62.49 -3.28
C MET A 628 27.55 -62.57 -4.48
N GLU A 629 28.63 -61.79 -4.51
CA GLU A 629 29.86 -62.23 -5.19
C GLU A 629 31.10 -61.52 -4.63
N GLU A 630 32.15 -62.32 -4.55
CA GLU A 630 33.37 -62.20 -3.76
C GLU A 630 34.46 -61.37 -4.44
N SER A 631 35.60 -61.32 -3.75
CA SER A 631 36.96 -61.00 -4.22
C SER A 631 37.27 -59.50 -4.32
N THR A 632 38.40 -58.99 -3.85
CA THR A 632 39.63 -59.60 -3.32
C THR A 632 40.40 -58.48 -2.63
N SER A 633 41.01 -58.81 -1.51
CA SER A 633 41.98 -57.97 -0.81
C SER A 633 43.28 -57.85 -1.64
N GLU A 634 43.61 -56.64 -2.08
CA GLU A 634 44.97 -56.25 -2.45
C GLU A 634 45.41 -55.05 -1.60
N GLU A 635 46.56 -55.22 -0.93
CA GLU A 635 47.25 -54.20 -0.17
C GLU A 635 47.76 -53.08 -1.08
N LEU A 636 47.39 -51.82 -0.79
CA LEU A 636 48.09 -50.66 -1.31
C LEU A 636 48.48 -49.70 -0.18
N LYS A 637 49.77 -49.81 0.19
CA LYS A 637 50.72 -48.78 0.63
C LYS A 637 50.15 -47.51 1.29
N ALA A 638 50.59 -47.31 2.54
CA ALA A 638 50.51 -46.06 3.26
C ALA A 638 51.07 -44.86 2.46
N GLY A 639 50.23 -43.84 2.27
CA GLY A 639 50.57 -42.47 1.83
C GLY A 639 50.10 -41.45 2.89
N PRO A 640 50.68 -40.24 2.95
CA PRO A 640 50.77 -39.46 4.19
C PRO A 640 49.49 -38.70 4.56
N SER A 641 49.14 -38.83 5.85
CA SER A 641 48.54 -37.82 6.75
C SER A 641 47.35 -36.98 6.26
N SER A 642 46.18 -37.31 6.81
CA SER A 642 44.98 -36.48 6.99
C SER A 642 45.23 -35.12 7.65
N GLU A 643 46.38 -34.91 8.31
CA GLU A 643 46.77 -33.61 8.90
C GLU A 643 47.05 -32.52 7.84
N SER A 644 47.44 -32.89 6.61
CA SER A 644 47.78 -31.91 5.57
C SER A 644 46.55 -31.18 5.01
N LEU A 645 45.40 -31.83 4.95
CA LEU A 645 44.14 -31.27 4.41
C LEU A 645 43.47 -30.32 5.40
N LEU A 646 43.46 -30.65 6.70
CA LEU A 646 43.00 -29.74 7.76
C LEU A 646 43.83 -28.44 7.79
N SER A 647 45.16 -28.56 7.67
CA SER A 647 46.06 -27.39 7.67
C SER A 647 45.83 -26.44 6.47
N ASN A 648 45.42 -26.97 5.32
CA ASN A 648 45.19 -26.19 4.11
C ASN A 648 43.87 -25.41 4.15
N ALA A 649 42.81 -25.99 4.71
CA ALA A 649 41.54 -25.30 4.93
C ALA A 649 41.70 -24.19 5.98
N ASP A 650 42.46 -24.46 7.05
CA ASP A 650 42.71 -23.50 8.12
C ASP A 650 43.56 -22.31 7.65
N GLN A 651 44.64 -22.58 6.92
CA GLN A 651 45.46 -21.52 6.32
C GLN A 651 44.70 -20.71 5.23
N SER A 652 43.75 -21.33 4.52
CA SER A 652 42.97 -20.67 3.47
C SER A 652 42.03 -19.61 4.05
N PHE A 653 41.33 -19.91 5.16
CA PHE A 653 40.43 -18.93 5.76
C PHE A 653 41.21 -17.78 6.42
N GLU A 654 42.36 -18.06 7.04
CA GLU A 654 43.16 -17.06 7.74
C GLU A 654 43.78 -16.04 6.77
N LYS A 655 44.16 -16.52 5.57
CA LYS A 655 44.55 -15.68 4.43
C LYS A 655 43.40 -14.80 3.92
N GLU A 656 42.18 -15.33 3.84
CA GLU A 656 41.01 -14.53 3.40
C GLU A 656 40.61 -13.47 4.45
N LEU A 657 40.74 -13.81 5.74
CA LEU A 657 40.42 -12.90 6.85
C LEU A 657 41.47 -11.79 7.00
N SER A 658 42.75 -12.11 6.83
CA SER A 658 43.83 -11.09 6.76
C SER A 658 43.67 -10.19 5.53
N PHE A 659 43.23 -10.73 4.38
CA PHE A 659 42.90 -9.94 3.20
C PHE A 659 41.76 -8.95 3.47
N LEU A 660 40.69 -9.38 4.17
CA LEU A 660 39.59 -8.50 4.57
C LEU A 660 40.08 -7.36 5.49
N ARG A 661 40.97 -7.64 6.45
CA ARG A 661 41.54 -6.61 7.33
C ARG A 661 42.35 -5.58 6.54
N LYS A 662 43.21 -6.04 5.62
CA LYS A 662 44.00 -5.15 4.75
C LYS A 662 43.11 -4.30 3.83
N ALA A 663 42.04 -4.89 3.28
CA ALA A 663 41.07 -4.17 2.47
C ALA A 663 40.29 -3.13 3.29
N LYS A 664 39.95 -3.45 4.56
CA LYS A 664 39.31 -2.50 5.49
C LYS A 664 40.20 -1.29 5.80
N GLU A 665 41.49 -1.51 6.04
CA GLU A 665 42.46 -0.44 6.30
C GLU A 665 42.63 0.51 5.10
N SER A 666 42.47 -0.01 3.89
CA SER A 666 42.56 0.76 2.64
C SER A 666 41.31 1.63 2.36
N GLY A 667 40.23 1.45 3.12
CA GLY A 667 39.01 2.25 3.03
C GLY A 667 37.85 1.60 2.26
N VAL A 668 36.66 2.18 2.45
CA VAL A 668 35.40 1.72 1.85
C VAL A 668 34.87 2.77 0.88
N VAL A 669 34.55 2.36 -0.34
CA VAL A 669 34.01 3.23 -1.39
C VAL A 669 32.62 2.76 -1.80
N TYR A 670 31.70 3.73 -1.90
CA TYR A 670 30.29 3.51 -2.23
C TYR A 670 30.08 3.69 -3.71
N LEU A 671 29.82 2.59 -4.40
CA LEU A 671 29.52 2.55 -5.81
C LEU A 671 28.01 2.55 -5.98
N LEU A 672 27.48 3.63 -6.56
CA LEU A 672 26.05 3.81 -6.77
C LEU A 672 25.76 3.90 -8.26
N GLY A 673 24.95 2.95 -8.72
CA GLY A 673 24.41 2.96 -10.06
C GLY A 673 23.28 3.96 -10.23
N HIS A 674 23.36 4.79 -11.26
CA HIS A 674 22.29 5.71 -11.63
C HIS A 674 21.80 5.44 -13.04
N GLY A 675 20.86 4.50 -13.14
CA GLY A 675 20.19 4.15 -14.39
C GLY A 675 19.17 5.20 -14.81
N ASN A 676 19.49 6.02 -15.81
CA ASN A 676 18.58 6.91 -16.53
C ASN A 676 18.00 6.22 -17.75
N ILE A 677 16.77 6.58 -18.12
CA ILE A 677 16.11 6.03 -19.31
C ILE A 677 15.94 7.17 -20.31
N ARG A 678 16.23 6.90 -21.57
CA ARG A 678 15.96 7.83 -22.68
C ARG A 678 15.31 7.07 -23.82
N ALA A 679 14.30 7.66 -24.44
CA ALA A 679 13.65 7.05 -25.59
C ALA A 679 14.60 7.02 -26.80
N ARG A 680 14.64 5.89 -27.54
CA ARG A 680 15.42 5.77 -28.79
C ARG A 680 15.01 6.85 -29.82
N LYS A 681 15.95 7.28 -30.67
CA LYS A 681 15.68 8.26 -31.74
C LYS A 681 14.59 7.79 -32.71
N SER A 682 14.45 6.48 -32.92
CA SER A 682 13.40 5.85 -33.73
C SER A 682 12.05 5.67 -33.02
N SER A 683 11.96 5.95 -31.71
CA SER A 683 10.69 5.82 -30.99
C SER A 683 9.67 6.88 -31.40
N TRP A 684 8.39 6.50 -31.35
CA TRP A 684 7.27 7.39 -31.62
C TRP A 684 7.23 8.61 -30.69
N PHE A 685 6.67 9.71 -31.17
CA PHE A 685 6.70 11.01 -30.49
C PHE A 685 6.14 10.96 -29.06
N ILE A 686 5.01 10.27 -28.85
CA ILE A 686 4.37 10.15 -27.53
C ILE A 686 5.29 9.46 -26.52
N LYS A 687 6.00 8.40 -26.95
CA LYS A 687 6.96 7.70 -26.08
C LYS A 687 8.14 8.59 -25.71
N LYS A 688 8.64 9.41 -26.65
CA LYS A 688 9.68 10.42 -26.38
C LYS A 688 9.19 11.47 -25.38
N LEU A 689 7.96 11.96 -25.54
CA LEU A 689 7.36 12.96 -24.66
C LEU A 689 7.24 12.43 -23.21
N PHE A 690 6.64 11.25 -23.04
CA PHE A 690 6.47 10.66 -21.70
C PHE A 690 7.79 10.34 -21.01
N ILE A 691 8.76 9.77 -21.72
CA ILE A 691 10.03 9.33 -21.11
C ILE A 691 10.98 10.50 -20.90
N ASN A 692 11.26 11.26 -21.95
CA ASN A 692 12.35 12.26 -21.92
C ASN A 692 11.95 13.53 -21.16
N TYR A 693 10.65 13.87 -21.11
CA TYR A 693 10.17 15.07 -20.42
C TYR A 693 9.45 14.71 -19.13
N PHE A 694 8.27 14.08 -19.18
CA PHE A 694 7.44 13.90 -17.99
C PHE A 694 8.06 12.98 -16.94
N TYR A 695 8.51 11.77 -17.32
CA TYR A 695 9.15 10.84 -16.40
C TYR A 695 10.48 11.40 -15.86
N ALA A 696 11.30 11.98 -16.73
CA ALA A 696 12.55 12.62 -16.34
C ALA A 696 12.33 13.80 -15.37
N PHE A 697 11.29 14.61 -15.61
CA PHE A 697 10.88 15.71 -14.74
C PHE A 697 10.43 15.20 -13.37
N LEU A 698 9.50 14.24 -13.32
CA LEU A 698 9.03 13.64 -12.07
C LEU A 698 10.20 13.07 -11.28
N ARG A 699 11.11 12.36 -11.95
CA ARG A 699 12.25 11.73 -11.31
C ARG A 699 13.31 12.71 -10.82
N LYS A 700 13.52 13.83 -11.52
CA LYS A 700 14.43 14.91 -11.08
C LYS A 700 13.89 15.65 -9.85
N ASN A 701 12.58 15.85 -9.78
CA ASN A 701 11.92 16.57 -8.69
C ASN A 701 11.58 15.68 -7.48
N CYS A 702 11.51 14.36 -7.67
CA CYS A 702 11.28 13.41 -6.58
C CYS A 702 12.58 12.99 -5.90
N ARG A 703 12.46 12.51 -4.66
CA ARG A 703 13.63 12.19 -3.82
C ARG A 703 14.45 11.05 -4.44
N ARG A 704 15.74 11.30 -4.64
CA ARG A 704 16.71 10.28 -5.09
C ARG A 704 16.96 9.24 -4.00
N GLU A 705 17.21 8.01 -4.42
CA GLU A 705 17.56 6.87 -3.54
C GLU A 705 18.78 7.17 -2.64
N ILE A 706 19.74 7.94 -3.17
CA ILE A 706 20.98 8.36 -2.49
C ILE A 706 20.70 9.22 -1.25
N ALA A 707 19.64 10.04 -1.26
CA ALA A 707 19.27 10.88 -0.13
C ALA A 707 18.81 10.07 1.10
N SER A 708 18.70 8.75 0.99
CA SER A 708 18.41 7.83 2.10
C SER A 708 19.67 7.26 2.78
N LEU A 709 20.83 7.28 2.13
CA LEU A 709 22.04 6.58 2.57
C LEU A 709 23.02 7.48 3.37
N SER A 710 22.83 8.81 3.37
CA SER A 710 23.64 9.79 4.14
C SER A 710 25.16 9.53 4.08
N VAL A 711 25.65 9.20 2.89
CA VAL A 711 27.07 8.89 2.64
C VAL A 711 27.86 10.19 2.41
N PRO A 712 29.06 10.36 2.98
CA PRO A 712 29.93 11.48 2.66
C PRO A 712 30.30 11.51 1.17
N HIS A 713 30.29 12.69 0.56
CA HIS A 713 30.60 12.84 -0.86
C HIS A 713 32.01 12.38 -1.25
N SER A 714 32.97 12.39 -0.31
CA SER A 714 34.35 11.96 -0.52
C SER A 714 34.51 10.46 -0.80
N HIS A 715 33.59 9.62 -0.31
CA HIS A 715 33.65 8.16 -0.46
C HIS A 715 32.63 7.62 -1.47
N LEU A 716 31.99 8.51 -2.24
CA LEU A 716 30.87 8.16 -3.11
C LEU A 716 31.26 8.31 -4.58
N MET A 717 31.17 7.20 -5.31
CA MET A 717 31.33 7.16 -6.76
C MET A 717 29.99 6.83 -7.41
N GLN A 718 29.47 7.78 -8.18
CA GLN A 718 28.20 7.62 -8.89
C GLN A 718 28.44 7.34 -10.37
N VAL A 719 27.95 6.19 -10.84
CA VAL A 719 28.06 5.78 -12.25
C VAL A 719 26.72 5.98 -12.92
N GLY A 720 26.63 6.97 -13.80
CA GLY A 720 25.44 7.21 -14.61
C GLY A 720 25.41 6.26 -15.81
N MET A 721 24.33 5.50 -15.97
CA MET A 721 24.10 4.67 -17.15
C MET A 721 22.81 5.12 -17.82
N THR A 722 22.85 5.37 -19.13
CA THR A 722 21.64 5.76 -19.88
C THR A 722 21.14 4.56 -20.70
N TYR A 723 20.01 4.01 -20.28
CA TYR A 723 19.27 2.97 -20.96
C TYR A 723 18.45 3.56 -22.11
N MET A 724 18.74 3.11 -23.33
CA MET A 724 18.02 3.54 -24.54
C MET A 724 16.83 2.62 -24.81
N VAL A 725 15.62 3.11 -24.56
CA VAL A 725 14.41 2.28 -24.58
C VAL A 725 13.41 2.63 -25.67
#